data_AF-A0A0W0VIZ1-F1
#
_entry.id   AF-A0A0W0VIZ1-F1
#
_cell.length_a   1.000
_cell.length_b   1.000
_cell.length_c   1.000
_cell.angle_alpha   90.00
_cell.angle_beta   90.00
_cell.angle_gamma   90.00
#
_symmetry.space_group_name_H-M   'P 1'
#
loop_
_entity.id
_entity.type
_entity.pdbx_description
1 polymer ?
#
loop_
_entity_poly.entity_id
_entity_poly.type
_entity_poly.pdbx_seq_one_letter_code
_entity_poly.pdbx_strand_id
1 'polypeptide(L)'
;MHFFTDYIQPLTIWLYDHPHWALLITFLISLTESLAIIGSIVPGSVTMTAIGILAGSGVMRVDLTLLAATLGAIAGDSASYMLGYTFSDRLVNVWPFSRYPNWLMFGKEYFSRHGGKSVIIGRFVGPLRSIIPVIAGMMGMSQWRFFLANSLSAVGWAILYIFPGVLIGAASSELPRESASRLFLLVLLLLAAIWLLSVGLKWLFIHLNRLLRLGLHGLWSWSRNHPHLAGLFRSITPIDETNYYPTAAIVILFTLSTLLFCILTALVIQQGWIVEINQPIHLFLQSIRTKAFDAFFIVVSQITSGITIVALVLSVFFLAIYYRDWRSFNYWLSLCLSSTAILLLLHGLIDSPRPQGLWATQPGRSFPLIGLTYAAALFAAFMFFINTYCVTLLNRFVKIILAVGLFLAGFAPVYLGDNWFTDSLGAYLCGFSICLIHWLFYRRYNTKIVCSTYGPLKILVILVLASLVAVISGYRESVRAHQPYLAQYVLTDQLWWNQTRPLLPIYRTNRIGNRISIFNIQYAGSLTSFERALSDFGWQRLDDSLFTSLLTKISGQQSAEELPLMAQLYLNRKPVLIMVYEPNDGNPIQILRIWRSNYHLKNLRQPIWIGSVHPHKLLKPHERKEAVTNVASHPISLFYVSAALPEFLQRHTSLPVKVKLPIAVEPILLLVKESPIKEGR
;
A
#
# COMPACT_ATOMS: atom_id res chain seq x y z
N MET A 1 2.66 8.38 -28.51
CA MET A 1 3.28 9.46 -27.69
C MET A 1 2.85 10.88 -28.09
N HIS A 2 2.13 11.11 -29.20
CA HIS A 2 1.71 12.45 -29.67
C HIS A 2 0.55 13.10 -28.89
N PHE A 3 -0.43 12.31 -28.43
CA PHE A 3 -1.60 12.83 -27.70
C PHE A 3 -1.27 13.64 -26.42
N PHE A 4 -0.07 13.43 -25.85
CA PHE A 4 0.35 14.01 -24.57
C PHE A 4 0.92 15.43 -24.71
N THR A 5 1.86 15.61 -25.64
CA THR A 5 2.45 16.93 -25.97
C THR A 5 1.42 17.86 -26.58
N ASP A 6 0.45 17.32 -27.32
CA ASP A 6 -0.43 18.15 -28.15
C ASP A 6 -1.69 18.62 -27.41
N TYR A 7 -2.14 17.91 -26.36
CA TYR A 7 -3.39 18.25 -25.65
C TYR A 7 -3.25 18.45 -24.13
N ILE A 8 -2.46 17.63 -23.44
CA ILE A 8 -2.36 17.68 -21.97
C ILE A 8 -1.36 18.75 -21.52
N GLN A 9 -0.20 18.83 -22.18
CA GLN A 9 0.81 19.82 -21.83
C GLN A 9 0.29 21.27 -21.98
N PRO A 10 -0.40 21.65 -23.07
CA PRO A 10 -1.03 22.98 -23.19
C PRO A 10 -2.08 23.22 -22.11
N LEU A 11 -2.88 22.20 -21.75
CA LEU A 11 -3.90 22.32 -20.71
C LEU A 11 -3.28 22.53 -19.32
N THR A 12 -2.19 21.82 -19.00
CA THR A 12 -1.47 22.05 -17.73
C THR A 12 -0.81 23.42 -17.70
N ILE A 13 -0.21 23.88 -18.79
CA ILE A 13 0.39 25.23 -18.90
C ILE A 13 -0.70 26.30 -18.76
N TRP A 14 -1.84 26.12 -19.43
CA TRP A 14 -2.98 27.02 -19.33
C TRP A 14 -3.55 27.09 -17.91
N LEU A 15 -3.63 25.95 -17.20
CA LEU A 15 -4.06 25.91 -15.79
C LEU A 15 -3.06 26.59 -14.85
N TYR A 16 -1.75 26.53 -15.15
CA TYR A 16 -0.72 27.29 -14.43
C TYR A 16 -0.92 28.79 -14.60
N ASP A 17 -1.27 29.23 -15.81
CA ASP A 17 -1.49 30.65 -16.11
C ASP A 17 -2.87 31.14 -15.61
N HIS A 18 -3.83 30.23 -15.41
CA HIS A 18 -5.21 30.54 -15.03
C HIS A 18 -5.73 29.73 -13.82
N PRO A 19 -5.12 29.86 -12.63
CA PRO A 19 -5.46 29.05 -11.45
C PRO A 19 -6.90 29.22 -10.95
N HIS A 20 -7.55 30.35 -11.24
CA HIS A 20 -8.94 30.62 -10.88
C HIS A 20 -9.95 29.70 -11.61
N TRP A 21 -9.68 29.35 -12.87
CA TRP A 21 -10.51 28.40 -13.62
C TRP A 21 -10.40 26.98 -13.06
N ALA A 22 -9.21 26.61 -12.58
CA ALA A 22 -8.99 25.32 -11.93
C ALA A 22 -9.79 25.18 -10.63
N LEU A 23 -9.89 26.26 -9.84
CA LEU A 23 -10.73 26.34 -8.66
C LEU A 23 -12.23 26.29 -9.01
N LEU A 24 -12.66 26.99 -10.06
CA LEU A 24 -14.04 26.93 -10.54
C LEU A 24 -14.43 25.52 -11.01
N ILE A 25 -13.56 24.85 -11.75
CA ILE A 25 -13.76 23.46 -12.18
C ILE A 25 -13.85 22.54 -10.95
N THR A 26 -13.00 22.73 -9.95
CA THR A 26 -13.06 21.97 -8.69
C THR A 26 -14.42 22.15 -7.99
N PHE A 27 -14.92 23.38 -7.92
CA PHE A 27 -16.24 23.68 -7.38
C PHE A 27 -17.35 22.96 -8.17
N LEU A 28 -17.34 23.07 -9.52
CA LEU A 28 -18.36 22.45 -10.37
C LEU A 28 -18.35 20.92 -10.30
N ILE A 29 -17.17 20.30 -10.25
CA ILE A 29 -17.06 18.84 -10.09
C ILE A 29 -17.62 18.42 -8.74
N SER A 30 -17.27 19.11 -7.65
CA SER A 30 -17.79 18.76 -6.32
C SER A 30 -19.31 19.00 -6.20
N LEU A 31 -19.83 20.03 -6.86
CA LEU A 31 -21.26 20.31 -6.96
C LEU A 31 -21.99 19.19 -7.71
N THR A 32 -21.51 18.82 -8.90
CA THR A 32 -22.13 17.75 -9.71
C THR A 32 -22.05 16.39 -9.05
N GLU A 33 -20.97 16.13 -8.32
CA GLU A 33 -20.81 14.92 -7.51
C GLU A 33 -21.80 14.85 -6.33
N SER A 34 -22.18 16.00 -5.75
CA SER A 34 -23.09 16.08 -4.61
C SER A 34 -24.55 16.25 -5.04
N LEU A 35 -24.81 16.39 -6.34
CA LEU A 35 -26.15 16.39 -6.89
C LEU A 35 -26.76 14.98 -6.91
N ALA A 36 -28.04 14.90 -6.57
CA ALA A 36 -28.84 13.69 -6.69
C ALA A 36 -28.72 13.12 -8.10
N ILE A 37 -28.60 11.78 -8.20
CA ILE A 37 -28.51 11.03 -9.46
C ILE A 37 -27.17 11.22 -10.21
N ILE A 38 -26.77 12.46 -10.49
CA ILE A 38 -25.52 12.81 -11.19
C ILE A 38 -24.30 12.33 -10.37
N GLY A 39 -24.35 12.53 -9.06
CA GLY A 39 -23.32 12.09 -8.11
C GLY A 39 -23.09 10.58 -8.01
N SER A 40 -23.99 9.78 -8.58
CA SER A 40 -23.85 8.32 -8.67
C SER A 40 -23.18 7.87 -9.97
N ILE A 41 -23.07 8.78 -10.96
CA ILE A 41 -22.42 8.56 -12.25
C ILE A 41 -20.98 9.07 -12.21
N VAL A 42 -20.74 10.22 -11.58
CA VAL A 42 -19.41 10.83 -11.47
C VAL A 42 -18.59 10.12 -10.39
N PRO A 43 -17.42 9.52 -10.72
CA PRO A 43 -16.56 8.81 -9.76
C PRO A 43 -15.73 9.81 -8.94
N GLY A 44 -16.35 10.64 -8.13
CA GLY A 44 -15.65 11.80 -7.61
C GLY A 44 -14.60 11.54 -6.52
N SER A 45 -14.53 10.34 -5.93
CA SER A 45 -13.34 9.94 -5.17
C SER A 45 -12.06 9.94 -6.03
N VAL A 46 -12.17 9.55 -7.30
CA VAL A 46 -11.06 9.56 -8.26
C VAL A 46 -10.76 10.99 -8.68
N THR A 47 -11.79 11.76 -9.02
CA THR A 47 -11.65 13.13 -9.53
C THR A 47 -11.08 14.06 -8.46
N MET A 48 -11.52 13.96 -7.21
CA MET A 48 -10.99 14.75 -6.08
C MET A 48 -9.57 14.35 -5.71
N THR A 49 -9.21 13.07 -5.83
CA THR A 49 -7.82 12.65 -5.66
C THR A 49 -6.94 13.27 -6.74
N ALA A 50 -7.39 13.29 -8.01
CA ALA A 50 -6.66 13.93 -9.11
C ALA A 50 -6.51 15.45 -8.91
N ILE A 51 -7.57 16.13 -8.48
CA ILE A 51 -7.53 17.55 -8.10
C ILE A 51 -6.54 17.77 -6.95
N GLY A 52 -6.54 16.90 -5.94
CA GLY A 52 -5.55 16.90 -4.86
C GLY A 52 -4.13 16.74 -5.36
N ILE A 53 -3.88 15.88 -6.34
CA ILE A 53 -2.55 15.72 -6.96
C ILE A 53 -2.10 17.01 -7.64
N LEU A 54 -2.99 17.70 -8.37
CA LEU A 54 -2.68 18.99 -8.99
C LEU A 54 -2.38 20.06 -7.94
N ALA A 55 -3.12 20.10 -6.84
CA ALA A 55 -2.84 21.01 -5.75
C ALA A 55 -1.49 20.67 -5.05
N GLY A 56 -1.23 19.40 -4.77
CA GLY A 56 0.01 18.95 -4.12
C GLY A 56 1.26 19.09 -4.99
N SER A 57 1.12 19.07 -6.32
CA SER A 57 2.22 19.30 -7.26
C SER A 57 2.55 20.78 -7.46
N GLY A 58 1.77 21.70 -6.89
CA GLY A 58 1.99 23.15 -6.95
C GLY A 58 1.25 23.87 -8.08
N VAL A 59 0.35 23.19 -8.82
CA VAL A 59 -0.48 23.82 -9.87
C VAL A 59 -1.57 24.70 -9.25
N MET A 60 -2.13 24.28 -8.12
CA MET A 60 -3.17 25.01 -7.39
C MET A 60 -2.79 25.12 -5.91
N ARG A 61 -3.30 26.16 -5.24
CA ARG A 61 -3.14 26.28 -3.79
C ARG A 61 -4.09 25.32 -3.06
N VAL A 62 -3.54 24.49 -2.18
CA VAL A 62 -4.27 23.44 -1.46
C VAL A 62 -5.42 24.00 -0.61
N ASP A 63 -5.20 25.14 0.05
CA ASP A 63 -6.20 25.81 0.89
C ASP A 63 -7.42 26.26 0.08
N LEU A 64 -7.20 26.91 -1.06
CA LEU A 64 -8.26 27.34 -1.97
C LEU A 64 -8.96 26.17 -2.64
N THR A 65 -8.22 25.10 -2.98
CA THR A 65 -8.80 23.88 -3.55
C THR A 65 -9.73 23.18 -2.55
N LEU A 66 -9.32 23.06 -1.28
CA LEU A 66 -10.16 22.52 -0.22
C LEU A 66 -11.42 23.37 0.00
N LEU A 67 -11.28 24.70 -0.03
CA LEU A 67 -12.39 25.63 0.12
C LEU A 67 -13.37 25.52 -1.06
N ALA A 68 -12.87 25.53 -2.30
CA ALA A 68 -13.69 25.40 -3.51
C ALA A 68 -14.45 24.07 -3.56
N ALA A 69 -13.79 22.96 -3.21
CA ALA A 69 -14.43 21.66 -3.12
C ALA A 69 -15.49 21.63 -2.02
N THR A 70 -15.20 22.17 -0.84
CA THR A 70 -16.16 22.22 0.27
C THR A 70 -17.41 23.03 -0.12
N LEU A 71 -17.25 24.20 -0.74
CA LEU A 71 -18.37 25.03 -1.19
C LEU A 71 -19.20 24.35 -2.28
N GLY A 72 -18.55 23.70 -3.25
CA GLY A 72 -19.23 22.96 -4.32
C GLY A 72 -20.07 21.81 -3.75
N ALA A 73 -19.48 21.03 -2.85
CA ALA A 73 -20.15 19.97 -2.11
C ALA A 73 -21.38 20.45 -1.36
N ILE A 74 -21.24 21.53 -0.57
CA ILE A 74 -22.35 22.12 0.19
C ILE A 74 -23.47 22.56 -0.76
N ALA A 75 -23.13 23.23 -1.87
CA ALA A 75 -24.10 23.70 -2.85
C ALA A 75 -24.87 22.54 -3.51
N GLY A 76 -24.17 21.49 -3.94
CA GLY A 76 -24.81 20.32 -4.58
C GLY A 76 -25.75 19.57 -3.64
N ASP A 77 -25.33 19.33 -2.39
CA ASP A 77 -26.19 18.67 -1.41
C ASP A 77 -27.39 19.53 -1.00
N SER A 78 -27.20 20.85 -0.91
CA SER A 78 -28.29 21.80 -0.62
C SER A 78 -29.30 21.85 -1.77
N ALA A 79 -28.85 21.79 -3.02
CA ALA A 79 -29.73 21.65 -4.18
C ALA A 79 -30.51 20.33 -4.14
N SER A 80 -29.84 19.22 -3.83
CA SER A 80 -30.48 17.90 -3.67
C SER A 80 -31.50 17.86 -2.53
N TYR A 81 -31.19 18.47 -1.40
CA TYR A 81 -32.11 18.65 -0.28
C TYR A 81 -33.32 19.49 -0.69
N MET A 82 -33.10 20.59 -1.42
CA MET A 82 -34.19 21.45 -1.86
C MET A 82 -35.11 20.72 -2.84
N LEU A 83 -34.56 19.92 -3.77
CA LEU A 83 -35.36 19.03 -4.62
C LEU A 83 -36.21 18.06 -3.80
N GLY A 84 -35.63 17.44 -2.78
CA GLY A 84 -36.36 16.56 -1.85
C GLY A 84 -37.48 17.28 -1.10
N TYR A 85 -37.23 18.49 -0.64
CA TYR A 85 -38.16 19.31 0.13
C TYR A 85 -39.32 19.85 -0.74
N THR A 86 -39.05 20.27 -1.97
CA THR A 86 -40.07 20.86 -2.86
C THR A 86 -40.93 19.82 -3.55
N PHE A 87 -40.33 18.71 -4.01
CA PHE A 87 -41.06 17.70 -4.79
C PHE A 87 -41.55 16.52 -3.94
N SER A 88 -41.00 16.32 -2.74
CA SER A 88 -41.39 15.30 -1.74
C SER A 88 -41.99 14.02 -2.36
N ASP A 89 -43.29 13.77 -2.18
CA ASP A 89 -43.97 12.55 -2.65
C ASP A 89 -43.95 12.34 -4.17
N ARG A 90 -43.78 13.40 -4.96
CA ARG A 90 -43.70 13.29 -6.44
C ARG A 90 -42.40 12.60 -6.88
N LEU A 91 -41.30 12.75 -6.13
CA LEU A 91 -40.01 12.13 -6.46
C LEU A 91 -40.05 10.60 -6.40
N VAL A 92 -40.97 10.02 -5.62
CA VAL A 92 -41.13 8.57 -5.51
C VAL A 92 -41.48 7.92 -6.85
N ASN A 93 -42.23 8.64 -7.69
CA ASN A 93 -42.70 8.17 -9.00
C ASN A 93 -41.76 8.53 -10.16
N VAL A 94 -40.65 9.22 -9.88
CA VAL A 94 -39.68 9.68 -10.89
C VAL A 94 -38.44 8.77 -10.87
N TRP A 95 -37.83 8.55 -12.04
CA TRP A 95 -36.58 7.80 -12.14
C TRP A 95 -35.46 8.55 -11.39
N PRO A 96 -34.58 7.88 -10.61
CA PRO A 96 -34.41 6.43 -10.46
C PRO A 96 -35.28 5.77 -9.35
N PHE A 97 -35.99 6.55 -8.52
CA PHE A 97 -36.72 6.01 -7.37
C PHE A 97 -37.90 5.11 -7.76
N SER A 98 -38.54 5.38 -8.89
CA SER A 98 -39.60 4.51 -9.43
C SER A 98 -39.12 3.12 -9.87
N ARG A 99 -37.87 3.03 -10.36
CA ARG A 99 -37.27 1.76 -10.82
C ARG A 99 -36.55 1.02 -9.71
N TYR A 100 -36.09 1.73 -8.68
CA TYR A 100 -35.34 1.17 -7.55
C TYR A 100 -35.94 1.61 -6.20
N PRO A 101 -37.17 1.18 -5.88
CA PRO A 101 -37.88 1.61 -4.65
C PRO A 101 -37.13 1.21 -3.36
N ASN A 102 -36.36 0.13 -3.42
CA ASN A 102 -35.52 -0.33 -2.31
C ASN A 102 -34.48 0.71 -1.86
N TRP A 103 -34.00 1.58 -2.76
CA TRP A 103 -33.03 2.62 -2.41
C TRP A 103 -33.67 3.71 -1.56
N LEU A 104 -34.90 4.09 -1.89
CA LEU A 104 -35.68 5.04 -1.12
C LEU A 104 -36.08 4.47 0.25
N MET A 105 -36.54 3.22 0.30
CA MET A 105 -36.88 2.55 1.57
C MET A 105 -35.68 2.44 2.50
N PHE A 106 -34.53 1.99 1.97
CA PHE A 106 -33.30 1.87 2.74
C PHE A 106 -32.84 3.22 3.30
N GLY A 107 -32.90 4.28 2.48
CA GLY A 107 -32.54 5.62 2.94
C GLY A 107 -33.53 6.21 3.95
N LYS A 108 -34.85 5.96 3.81
CA LYS A 108 -35.88 6.36 4.78
C LYS A 108 -35.68 5.65 6.12
N GLU A 109 -35.43 4.34 6.10
CA GLU A 109 -35.13 3.55 7.29
C GLU A 109 -33.81 3.97 7.96
N TYR A 110 -32.80 4.28 7.16
CA TYR A 110 -31.53 4.78 7.68
C TYR A 110 -31.68 6.16 8.32
N PHE A 111 -32.48 7.04 7.71
CA PHE A 111 -32.78 8.38 8.24
C PHE A 111 -33.67 8.32 9.49
N SER A 112 -34.68 7.44 9.54
CA SER A 112 -35.53 7.28 10.73
C SER A 112 -34.75 6.79 11.94
N ARG A 113 -33.74 5.92 11.73
CA ARG A 113 -32.91 5.37 12.80
C ARG A 113 -31.83 6.33 13.32
N HIS A 114 -31.25 7.20 12.47
CA HIS A 114 -30.09 8.03 12.86
C HIS A 114 -30.30 9.55 12.72
N GLY A 115 -31.42 10.00 12.14
CA GLY A 115 -31.79 11.41 12.02
C GLY A 115 -30.70 12.28 11.38
N GLY A 116 -30.35 13.40 12.02
CA GLY A 116 -29.31 14.30 11.52
C GLY A 116 -27.91 13.66 11.37
N LYS A 117 -27.61 12.58 12.12
CA LYS A 117 -26.34 11.84 11.98
C LYS A 117 -26.26 11.12 10.62
N SER A 118 -27.40 10.80 10.02
CA SER A 118 -27.46 10.20 8.69
C SER A 118 -26.85 11.09 7.63
N VAL A 119 -26.98 12.43 7.74
CA VAL A 119 -26.39 13.38 6.77
C VAL A 119 -24.86 13.33 6.84
N ILE A 120 -24.30 13.27 8.05
CA ILE A 120 -22.85 13.25 8.26
C ILE A 120 -22.24 11.91 7.82
N ILE A 121 -22.78 10.80 8.34
CA ILE A 121 -22.21 9.46 8.11
C ILE A 121 -22.53 8.98 6.69
N GLY A 122 -23.73 9.30 6.21
CA GLY A 122 -24.24 8.92 4.91
C GLY A 122 -23.38 9.38 3.74
N ARG A 123 -22.67 10.51 3.90
CA ARG A 123 -21.76 11.05 2.90
C ARG A 123 -20.59 10.10 2.58
N PHE A 124 -20.20 9.26 3.54
CA PHE A 124 -19.08 8.32 3.41
C PHE A 124 -19.53 6.92 2.99
N VAL A 125 -20.84 6.70 2.80
CA VAL A 125 -21.40 5.40 2.38
C VAL A 125 -21.87 5.52 0.94
N GLY A 126 -21.12 4.89 0.02
CA GLY A 126 -21.24 5.10 -1.44
C GLY A 126 -22.67 5.22 -2.01
N PRO A 127 -23.54 4.20 -1.85
CA PRO A 127 -24.91 4.27 -2.40
C PRO A 127 -25.83 5.27 -1.70
N LEU A 128 -25.55 5.62 -0.45
CA LEU A 128 -26.40 6.48 0.37
C LEU A 128 -26.08 7.97 0.19
N ARG A 129 -24.84 8.30 -0.19
CA ARG A 129 -24.34 9.68 -0.28
C ARG A 129 -25.22 10.59 -1.13
N SER A 130 -25.53 10.19 -2.35
CA SER A 130 -26.30 10.98 -3.32
C SER A 130 -27.82 10.96 -3.08
N ILE A 131 -28.28 10.18 -2.09
CA ILE A 131 -29.71 9.95 -1.83
C ILE A 131 -30.15 10.61 -0.50
N ILE A 132 -29.30 10.58 0.51
CA ILE A 132 -29.60 11.11 1.85
C ILE A 132 -30.00 12.59 1.85
N PRO A 133 -29.35 13.50 1.11
CA PRO A 133 -29.79 14.88 1.03
C PRO A 133 -31.25 15.01 0.55
N VAL A 134 -31.61 14.27 -0.50
CA VAL A 134 -32.98 14.24 -1.04
C VAL A 134 -33.96 13.70 0.01
N ILE A 135 -33.63 12.59 0.67
CA ILE A 135 -34.49 11.99 1.70
C ILE A 135 -34.66 12.91 2.90
N ALA A 136 -33.60 13.59 3.33
CA ALA A 136 -33.67 14.57 4.41
C ALA A 136 -34.65 15.71 4.08
N GLY A 137 -34.65 16.16 2.81
CA GLY A 137 -35.63 17.12 2.29
C GLY A 137 -37.05 16.57 2.27
N MET A 138 -37.25 15.35 1.72
CA MET A 138 -38.56 14.68 1.67
C MET A 138 -39.16 14.45 3.06
N MET A 139 -38.32 14.21 4.06
CA MET A 139 -38.73 13.99 5.45
C MET A 139 -38.88 15.29 6.26
N GLY A 140 -38.76 16.47 5.61
CA GLY A 140 -39.01 17.76 6.25
C GLY A 140 -37.99 18.13 7.34
N MET A 141 -36.74 17.66 7.24
CA MET A 141 -35.68 18.06 8.17
C MET A 141 -35.50 19.58 8.12
N SER A 142 -35.35 20.27 9.26
CA SER A 142 -35.14 21.73 9.22
C SER A 142 -33.89 22.12 8.41
N GLN A 143 -34.01 23.10 7.52
CA GLN A 143 -32.94 23.57 6.64
C GLN A 143 -31.63 23.91 7.39
N TRP A 144 -31.74 24.53 8.56
CA TRP A 144 -30.58 24.88 9.38
C TRP A 144 -29.80 23.67 9.90
N ARG A 145 -30.51 22.66 10.43
CA ARG A 145 -29.89 21.41 10.89
C ARG A 145 -29.27 20.64 9.73
N PHE A 146 -29.91 20.65 8.56
CA PHE A 146 -29.36 20.03 7.36
C PHE A 146 -28.08 20.75 6.93
N PHE A 147 -28.09 22.09 6.84
CA PHE A 147 -26.93 22.88 6.43
C PHE A 147 -25.73 22.66 7.35
N LEU A 148 -25.90 22.71 8.68
CA LEU A 148 -24.81 22.46 9.63
C LEU A 148 -24.21 21.05 9.48
N ALA A 149 -25.07 20.03 9.38
CA ALA A 149 -24.64 18.65 9.20
C ALA A 149 -23.95 18.45 7.84
N ASN A 150 -24.47 19.08 6.79
CA ASN A 150 -23.92 19.08 5.46
C ASN A 150 -22.54 19.75 5.43
N SER A 151 -22.39 20.96 5.96
CA SER A 151 -21.11 21.68 6.02
C SER A 151 -20.03 20.90 6.76
N LEU A 152 -20.34 20.34 7.93
CA LEU A 152 -19.38 19.54 8.68
C LEU A 152 -18.96 18.29 7.90
N SER A 153 -19.92 17.62 7.26
CA SER A 153 -19.66 16.44 6.43
C SER A 153 -18.83 16.79 5.17
N ALA A 154 -19.08 17.95 4.55
CA ALA A 154 -18.41 18.41 3.35
C ALA A 154 -16.93 18.74 3.62
N VAL A 155 -16.63 19.38 4.75
CA VAL A 155 -15.25 19.63 5.18
C VAL A 155 -14.50 18.32 5.39
N GLY A 156 -15.08 17.40 6.18
CA GLY A 156 -14.46 16.09 6.44
C GLY A 156 -14.25 15.28 5.16
N TRP A 157 -15.20 15.36 4.22
CA TRP A 157 -15.12 14.72 2.92
C TRP A 157 -14.04 15.32 2.03
N ALA A 158 -13.97 16.66 1.92
CA ALA A 158 -12.95 17.34 1.13
C ALA A 158 -11.55 16.97 1.62
N ILE A 159 -11.32 16.98 2.94
CA ILE A 159 -10.06 16.55 3.55
C ILE A 159 -9.79 15.07 3.20
N LEU A 160 -10.74 14.17 3.43
CA LEU A 160 -10.53 12.73 3.23
C LEU A 160 -10.15 12.36 1.79
N TYR A 161 -10.75 13.01 0.79
CA TYR A 161 -10.57 12.65 -0.62
C TYR A 161 -9.49 13.47 -1.34
N ILE A 162 -9.27 14.73 -0.96
CA ILE A 162 -8.24 15.59 -1.60
C ILE A 162 -6.87 15.33 -0.97
N PHE A 163 -6.80 15.11 0.34
CA PHE A 163 -5.52 15.02 1.06
C PHE A 163 -4.62 13.86 0.60
N PRO A 164 -5.10 12.63 0.36
CA PRO A 164 -4.27 11.57 -0.23
C PRO A 164 -3.70 11.97 -1.59
N GLY A 165 -4.49 12.67 -2.41
CA GLY A 165 -4.06 13.23 -3.68
C GLY A 165 -2.96 14.27 -3.50
N VAL A 166 -3.12 15.19 -2.54
CA VAL A 166 -2.09 16.19 -2.19
C VAL A 166 -0.79 15.50 -1.80
N LEU A 167 -0.82 14.47 -0.96
CA LEU A 167 0.36 13.69 -0.59
C LEU A 167 1.03 13.04 -1.81
N ILE A 168 0.24 12.46 -2.73
CA ILE A 168 0.74 11.84 -3.97
C ILE A 168 1.36 12.88 -4.91
N GLY A 169 0.69 14.03 -5.13
CA GLY A 169 1.19 15.08 -6.00
C GLY A 169 2.43 15.76 -5.45
N ALA A 170 2.48 15.88 -4.14
CA ALA A 170 3.63 16.38 -3.43
C ALA A 170 4.80 15.37 -3.52
N ALA A 171 4.56 14.07 -3.34
CA ALA A 171 5.56 13.02 -3.62
C ALA A 171 5.96 12.93 -5.11
N SER A 172 5.16 13.49 -6.02
CA SER A 172 5.46 13.51 -7.46
C SER A 172 6.31 14.72 -7.88
N SER A 173 6.34 15.81 -7.10
CA SER A 173 7.16 16.99 -7.41
C SER A 173 8.67 16.74 -7.25
N GLU A 174 9.06 15.60 -6.70
CA GLU A 174 10.47 15.17 -6.59
C GLU A 174 11.05 14.61 -7.88
N LEU A 175 10.17 14.30 -8.83
CA LEU A 175 10.52 13.70 -10.09
C LEU A 175 10.54 14.81 -11.15
N PRO A 176 11.40 14.70 -12.18
CA PRO A 176 11.42 15.66 -13.28
C PRO A 176 9.98 15.93 -13.79
N ARG A 177 9.59 17.16 -14.11
CA ARG A 177 8.19 17.51 -14.45
C ARG A 177 7.61 16.68 -15.60
N GLU A 178 8.44 16.17 -16.50
CA GLU A 178 8.05 15.20 -17.54
C GLU A 178 7.67 13.81 -16.99
N SER A 179 8.22 13.43 -15.84
CA SER A 179 7.90 12.23 -15.07
C SER A 179 6.75 12.47 -14.09
N ALA A 180 6.60 13.66 -13.52
CA ALA A 180 5.49 14.02 -12.64
C ALA A 180 4.15 14.06 -13.38
N SER A 181 4.14 14.61 -14.60
CA SER A 181 2.97 14.61 -15.50
C SER A 181 2.69 13.22 -16.08
N ARG A 182 3.73 12.42 -16.37
CA ARG A 182 3.58 10.99 -16.67
C ARG A 182 3.04 10.19 -15.50
N LEU A 183 3.47 10.44 -14.27
CA LEU A 183 2.94 9.81 -13.06
C LEU A 183 1.52 10.26 -12.74
N PHE A 184 1.20 11.52 -12.96
CA PHE A 184 -0.17 12.02 -12.85
C PHE A 184 -1.10 11.25 -13.80
N LEU A 185 -0.70 11.09 -15.07
CA LEU A 185 -1.44 10.26 -16.02
C LEU A 185 -1.40 8.78 -15.68
N LEU A 186 -0.30 8.25 -15.17
CA LEU A 186 -0.20 6.85 -14.76
C LEU A 186 -1.13 6.60 -13.58
N VAL A 187 -1.21 7.50 -12.60
CA VAL A 187 -2.14 7.44 -11.48
C VAL A 187 -3.57 7.64 -11.94
N LEU A 188 -3.85 8.56 -12.87
CA LEU A 188 -5.19 8.75 -13.44
C LEU A 188 -5.63 7.53 -14.25
N LEU A 189 -4.74 6.96 -15.09
CA LEU A 189 -4.95 5.71 -15.82
C LEU A 189 -5.09 4.54 -14.87
N LEU A 190 -4.35 4.51 -13.77
CA LEU A 190 -4.40 3.44 -12.78
C LEU A 190 -5.69 3.54 -11.97
N LEU A 191 -6.16 4.73 -11.60
CA LEU A 191 -7.46 4.94 -10.97
C LEU A 191 -8.61 4.63 -11.94
N ALA A 192 -8.51 5.05 -13.20
CA ALA A 192 -9.46 4.68 -14.25
C ALA A 192 -9.43 3.18 -14.54
N ALA A 193 -8.26 2.54 -14.54
CA ALA A 193 -8.08 1.11 -14.69
C ALA A 193 -8.60 0.36 -13.47
N ILE A 194 -8.40 0.83 -12.24
CA ILE A 194 -9.01 0.27 -11.03
C ILE A 194 -10.54 0.38 -11.12
N TRP A 195 -11.07 1.51 -11.59
CA TRP A 195 -12.51 1.68 -11.77
C TRP A 195 -13.06 0.75 -12.86
N LEU A 196 -12.43 0.70 -14.04
CA LEU A 196 -12.77 -0.22 -15.13
C LEU A 196 -12.58 -1.68 -14.73
N LEU A 197 -11.57 -2.00 -13.94
CA LEU A 197 -11.32 -3.33 -13.38
C LEU A 197 -12.36 -3.65 -12.32
N SER A 198 -12.82 -2.71 -11.50
CA SER A 198 -13.90 -2.93 -10.54
C SER A 198 -15.24 -3.16 -11.26
N VAL A 199 -15.56 -2.34 -12.25
CA VAL A 199 -16.74 -2.52 -13.11
C VAL A 199 -16.63 -3.82 -13.90
N GLY A 200 -15.46 -4.12 -14.45
CA GLY A 200 -15.14 -5.32 -15.20
C GLY A 200 -15.17 -6.57 -14.32
N LEU A 201 -14.65 -6.52 -13.09
CA LEU A 201 -14.73 -7.57 -12.08
C LEU A 201 -16.16 -7.76 -11.62
N LYS A 202 -16.97 -6.70 -11.50
CA LYS A 202 -18.40 -6.81 -11.17
C LYS A 202 -19.18 -7.42 -12.32
N TRP A 203 -18.91 -6.97 -13.55
CA TRP A 203 -19.52 -7.51 -14.77
C TRP A 203 -19.10 -8.96 -15.01
N LEU A 204 -17.81 -9.26 -14.87
CA LEU A 204 -17.23 -10.60 -14.88
C LEU A 204 -17.84 -11.41 -13.76
N PHE A 205 -17.94 -10.92 -12.53
CA PHE A 205 -18.55 -11.66 -11.44
C PHE A 205 -20.01 -11.98 -11.76
N ILE A 206 -20.78 -11.05 -12.33
CA ILE A 206 -22.17 -11.31 -12.76
C ILE A 206 -22.20 -12.33 -13.90
N HIS A 207 -21.34 -12.20 -14.92
CA HIS A 207 -21.28 -13.08 -16.09
C HIS A 207 -20.74 -14.45 -15.73
N LEU A 208 -19.65 -14.53 -15.00
CA LEU A 208 -19.08 -15.73 -14.42
C LEU A 208 -20.11 -16.37 -13.49
N ASN A 209 -20.84 -15.63 -12.65
CA ASN A 209 -21.90 -16.22 -11.82
C ASN A 209 -23.08 -16.72 -12.66
N ARG A 210 -23.41 -16.08 -13.78
CA ARG A 210 -24.44 -16.55 -14.73
C ARG A 210 -23.97 -17.78 -15.51
N LEU A 211 -22.74 -17.77 -16.02
CA LEU A 211 -22.08 -18.83 -16.78
C LEU A 211 -21.79 -20.01 -15.88
N LEU A 212 -21.32 -19.78 -14.65
CA LEU A 212 -21.25 -20.79 -13.60
C LEU A 212 -22.64 -21.31 -13.31
N ARG A 213 -23.69 -20.51 -13.12
CA ARG A 213 -25.03 -21.05 -12.85
C ARG A 213 -25.60 -21.91 -13.98
N LEU A 214 -25.43 -21.50 -15.24
CA LEU A 214 -25.94 -22.21 -16.41
C LEU A 214 -25.05 -23.40 -16.80
N GLY A 215 -23.75 -23.17 -16.86
CA GLY A 215 -22.71 -24.15 -17.17
C GLY A 215 -22.57 -25.19 -16.07
N LEU A 216 -22.58 -24.81 -14.78
CA LEU A 216 -22.61 -25.78 -13.68
C LEU A 216 -23.85 -26.64 -13.75
N HIS A 217 -25.03 -26.09 -14.05
CA HIS A 217 -26.22 -26.93 -14.14
C HIS A 217 -26.10 -28.01 -15.23
N GLY A 218 -25.53 -27.66 -16.40
CA GLY A 218 -25.26 -28.62 -17.48
C GLY A 218 -24.14 -29.62 -17.14
N LEU A 219 -23.01 -29.14 -16.59
CA LEU A 219 -21.86 -29.97 -16.21
C LEU A 219 -22.22 -30.92 -15.05
N TRP A 220 -23.05 -30.45 -14.12
CA TRP A 220 -23.51 -31.22 -12.96
C TRP A 220 -24.56 -32.27 -13.31
N SER A 221 -25.46 -31.96 -14.25
CA SER A 221 -26.44 -32.94 -14.74
C SER A 221 -25.79 -34.01 -15.63
N TRP A 222 -24.84 -33.62 -16.48
CA TRP A 222 -24.06 -34.54 -17.31
C TRP A 222 -23.20 -35.49 -16.46
N SER A 223 -22.46 -34.95 -15.49
CA SER A 223 -21.55 -35.75 -14.66
C SER A 223 -22.25 -36.74 -13.73
N ARG A 224 -23.49 -36.43 -13.30
CA ARG A 224 -24.35 -37.36 -12.56
C ARG A 224 -24.74 -38.60 -13.38
N ASN A 225 -24.89 -38.43 -14.69
CA ASN A 225 -25.35 -39.49 -15.60
C ASN A 225 -24.18 -40.19 -16.31
N HIS A 226 -22.94 -39.73 -16.10
CA HIS A 226 -21.76 -40.30 -16.74
C HIS A 226 -21.30 -41.59 -16.02
N PRO A 227 -21.04 -42.69 -16.74
CA PRO A 227 -20.89 -44.04 -16.17
C PRO A 227 -19.77 -44.18 -15.12
N HIS A 228 -18.64 -43.50 -15.29
CA HIS A 228 -17.51 -43.57 -14.34
C HIS A 228 -17.49 -42.45 -13.30
N LEU A 229 -18.05 -41.28 -13.62
CA LEU A 229 -18.01 -40.12 -12.73
C LEU A 229 -19.16 -40.13 -11.72
N ALA A 230 -20.32 -40.70 -12.08
CA ALA A 230 -21.52 -40.71 -11.24
C ALA A 230 -21.27 -41.20 -9.79
N GLY A 231 -20.41 -42.21 -9.61
CA GLY A 231 -20.04 -42.72 -8.29
C GLY A 231 -19.26 -41.71 -7.44
N LEU A 232 -18.30 -41.01 -8.03
CA LEU A 232 -17.52 -39.96 -7.38
C LEU A 232 -18.41 -38.76 -7.00
N PHE A 233 -19.33 -38.37 -7.88
CA PHE A 233 -20.30 -37.29 -7.60
C PHE A 233 -21.26 -37.63 -6.45
N ARG A 234 -21.80 -38.86 -6.41
CA ARG A 234 -22.62 -39.32 -5.27
C ARG A 234 -21.84 -39.37 -3.95
N SER A 235 -20.53 -39.59 -4.01
CA SER A 235 -19.68 -39.65 -2.81
C SER A 235 -19.42 -38.26 -2.19
N ILE A 236 -19.36 -37.22 -3.01
CA ILE A 236 -18.98 -35.84 -2.62
C ILE A 236 -20.21 -34.97 -2.27
N THR A 237 -21.40 -35.33 -2.76
CA THR A 237 -22.62 -34.55 -2.55
C THR A 237 -23.31 -34.95 -1.22
N PRO A 238 -23.80 -34.00 -0.41
CA PRO A 238 -24.62 -34.31 0.77
C PRO A 238 -25.89 -35.09 0.41
N ILE A 239 -26.34 -35.94 1.32
CA ILE A 239 -27.43 -36.90 1.07
C ILE A 239 -28.78 -36.19 0.85
N ASP A 240 -29.00 -35.07 1.53
CA ASP A 240 -30.27 -34.32 1.52
C ASP A 240 -30.23 -33.06 0.62
N GLU A 241 -29.14 -32.83 -0.12
CA GLU A 241 -28.95 -31.59 -0.88
C GLU A 241 -29.69 -31.64 -2.23
N THR A 242 -30.82 -30.92 -2.30
CA THR A 242 -31.61 -30.76 -3.53
C THR A 242 -31.01 -29.71 -4.49
N ASN A 243 -30.24 -28.76 -3.94
CA ASN A 243 -29.59 -27.69 -4.68
C ASN A 243 -28.07 -27.90 -4.73
N TYR A 244 -27.56 -28.30 -5.90
CA TYR A 244 -26.15 -28.66 -6.07
C TYR A 244 -25.17 -27.49 -6.20
N TYR A 245 -25.64 -26.23 -6.28
CA TYR A 245 -24.78 -25.06 -6.47
C TYR A 245 -23.68 -24.89 -5.41
N PRO A 246 -23.92 -25.09 -4.10
CA PRO A 246 -22.88 -25.01 -3.07
C PRO A 246 -21.81 -26.09 -3.25
N THR A 247 -22.20 -27.28 -3.70
CA THR A 247 -21.26 -28.38 -3.96
C THR A 247 -20.38 -28.10 -5.16
N ALA A 248 -20.98 -27.62 -6.23
CA ALA A 248 -20.28 -27.17 -7.41
C ALA A 248 -19.31 -26.01 -7.15
N ALA A 249 -19.72 -25.01 -6.37
CA ALA A 249 -18.89 -23.86 -6.03
C ALA A 249 -17.63 -24.27 -5.26
N ILE A 250 -17.75 -25.17 -4.27
CA ILE A 250 -16.59 -25.62 -3.48
C ILE A 250 -15.62 -26.44 -4.33
N VAL A 251 -16.12 -27.30 -5.23
CA VAL A 251 -15.26 -28.05 -6.17
C VAL A 251 -14.50 -27.11 -7.11
N ILE A 252 -15.16 -26.11 -7.68
CA ILE A 252 -14.49 -25.11 -8.54
C ILE A 252 -13.47 -24.29 -7.76
N LEU A 253 -13.81 -23.84 -6.56
CA LEU A 253 -12.86 -23.10 -5.72
C LEU A 253 -11.66 -23.97 -5.37
N PHE A 254 -11.85 -25.26 -5.13
CA PHE A 254 -10.77 -26.20 -4.83
C PHE A 254 -9.88 -26.42 -6.05
N THR A 255 -10.44 -26.66 -7.23
CA THR A 255 -9.66 -26.85 -8.44
C THR A 255 -8.89 -25.60 -8.83
N LEU A 256 -9.53 -24.42 -8.74
CA LEU A 256 -8.90 -23.14 -9.05
C LEU A 256 -7.78 -22.81 -8.07
N SER A 257 -8.03 -22.91 -6.76
CA SER A 257 -7.00 -22.62 -5.73
C SER A 257 -5.81 -23.56 -5.85
N THR A 258 -6.05 -24.85 -6.11
CA THR A 258 -5.01 -25.85 -6.28
C THR A 258 -4.22 -25.62 -7.57
N LEU A 259 -4.89 -25.31 -8.69
CA LEU A 259 -4.23 -24.99 -9.95
C LEU A 259 -3.36 -23.73 -9.83
N LEU A 260 -3.87 -22.67 -9.20
CA LEU A 260 -3.11 -21.45 -8.95
C LEU A 260 -1.91 -21.72 -8.02
N PHE A 261 -2.08 -22.55 -7.00
CA PHE A 261 -0.99 -22.96 -6.13
C PHE A 261 0.09 -23.74 -6.90
N CYS A 262 -0.29 -24.69 -7.76
CA CYS A 262 0.65 -25.44 -8.60
C CYS A 262 1.41 -24.54 -9.59
N ILE A 263 0.71 -23.60 -10.25
CA ILE A 263 1.34 -22.63 -11.15
C ILE A 263 2.35 -21.76 -10.37
N LEU A 264 1.93 -21.23 -9.22
CA LEU A 264 2.81 -20.40 -8.40
C LEU A 264 4.03 -21.19 -7.92
N THR A 265 3.82 -22.45 -7.51
CA THR A 265 4.90 -23.35 -7.09
C THR A 265 5.89 -23.60 -8.23
N ALA A 266 5.41 -23.88 -9.44
CA ALA A 266 6.26 -24.04 -10.62
C ALA A 266 7.08 -22.78 -10.92
N LEU A 267 6.48 -21.59 -10.79
CA LEU A 267 7.18 -20.32 -10.98
C LEU A 267 8.23 -20.07 -9.89
N VAL A 268 7.96 -20.44 -8.64
CA VAL A 268 8.92 -20.33 -7.54
C VAL A 268 10.12 -21.25 -7.76
N ILE A 269 9.89 -22.48 -8.23
CA ILE A 269 10.97 -23.44 -8.56
C ILE A 269 11.84 -22.93 -9.70
N GLN A 270 11.25 -22.28 -10.72
CA GLN A 270 12.00 -21.74 -11.86
C GLN A 270 12.82 -20.48 -11.52
N GLN A 271 12.51 -19.78 -10.42
CA GLN A 271 13.14 -18.55 -9.90
C GLN A 271 13.19 -17.32 -10.85
N GLY A 272 13.07 -17.46 -12.17
CA GLY A 272 13.32 -16.37 -13.12
C GLY A 272 12.41 -15.16 -12.93
N TRP A 273 11.10 -15.31 -13.20
CA TRP A 273 10.16 -14.18 -13.17
C TRP A 273 9.75 -13.78 -11.75
N ILE A 274 9.93 -14.68 -10.78
CA ILE A 274 9.45 -14.48 -9.42
C ILE A 274 10.30 -13.45 -8.67
N VAL A 275 11.60 -13.36 -8.98
CA VAL A 275 12.52 -12.39 -8.37
C VAL A 275 12.15 -10.96 -8.80
N GLU A 276 11.82 -10.76 -10.07
CA GLU A 276 11.38 -9.48 -10.63
C GLU A 276 10.07 -8.97 -10.01
N ILE A 277 9.26 -9.85 -9.41
CA ILE A 277 8.05 -9.48 -8.67
C ILE A 277 8.39 -9.24 -7.19
N ASN A 278 9.08 -10.19 -6.57
CA ASN A 278 9.30 -10.21 -5.12
C ASN A 278 10.26 -9.11 -4.65
N GLN A 279 11.34 -8.84 -5.39
CA GLN A 279 12.39 -7.91 -4.96
C GLN A 279 11.91 -6.45 -4.93
N PRO A 280 11.23 -5.92 -5.97
CA PRO A 280 10.57 -4.61 -5.93
C PRO A 280 9.64 -4.41 -4.73
N ILE A 281 8.77 -5.40 -4.46
CA ILE A 281 7.81 -5.35 -3.36
C ILE A 281 8.55 -5.35 -2.00
N HIS A 282 9.53 -6.23 -1.84
CA HIS A 282 10.33 -6.31 -0.62
C HIS A 282 11.04 -4.98 -0.33
N LEU A 283 11.79 -4.44 -1.29
CA LEU A 283 12.50 -3.17 -1.13
C LEU A 283 11.55 -2.01 -0.80
N PHE A 284 10.38 -1.99 -1.44
CA PHE A 284 9.38 -0.95 -1.19
C PHE A 284 8.85 -1.01 0.24
N LEU A 285 8.47 -2.20 0.72
CA LEU A 285 7.98 -2.38 2.09
C LEU A 285 9.06 -2.07 3.12
N GLN A 286 10.30 -2.51 2.89
CA GLN A 286 11.43 -2.18 3.77
C GLN A 286 11.66 -0.66 3.88
N SER A 287 11.36 0.10 2.82
CA SER A 287 11.50 1.56 2.81
C SER A 287 10.45 2.32 3.64
N ILE A 288 9.35 1.66 4.01
CA ILE A 288 8.21 2.24 4.76
C ILE A 288 8.27 1.82 6.24
N ARG A 289 9.30 1.05 6.63
CA ARG A 289 9.46 0.57 8.00
C ARG A 289 9.61 1.70 9.01
N THR A 290 8.85 1.58 10.10
CA THR A 290 8.93 2.46 11.25
C THR A 290 8.81 1.62 12.53
N LYS A 291 9.35 2.09 13.65
CA LYS A 291 9.26 1.36 14.93
C LYS A 291 7.82 1.05 15.35
N ALA A 292 6.87 1.94 15.05
CA ALA A 292 5.46 1.76 15.38
C ALA A 292 4.81 0.69 14.50
N PHE A 293 5.04 0.72 13.18
CA PHE A 293 4.52 -0.30 12.29
C PHE A 293 5.18 -1.67 12.50
N ASP A 294 6.49 -1.71 12.79
CA ASP A 294 7.19 -2.94 13.15
C ASP A 294 6.54 -3.58 14.38
N ALA A 295 6.27 -2.81 15.44
CA ALA A 295 5.58 -3.30 16.64
C ALA A 295 4.18 -3.83 16.32
N PHE A 296 3.41 -3.11 15.50
CA PHE A 296 2.07 -3.52 15.07
C PHE A 296 2.11 -4.85 14.30
N PHE A 297 2.99 -4.98 13.29
CA PHE A 297 3.07 -6.19 12.48
C PHE A 297 3.67 -7.38 13.23
N ILE A 298 4.54 -7.15 14.21
CA ILE A 298 5.00 -8.20 15.14
C ILE A 298 3.84 -8.75 15.99
N VAL A 299 2.93 -7.88 16.46
CA VAL A 299 1.74 -8.32 17.19
C VAL A 299 0.78 -9.08 16.28
N VAL A 300 0.53 -8.55 15.08
CA VAL A 300 -0.36 -9.16 14.09
C VAL A 300 0.16 -10.52 13.62
N SER A 301 1.47 -10.72 13.48
CA SER A 301 2.05 -12.02 13.10
C SER A 301 1.79 -13.11 14.15
N GLN A 302 1.53 -12.76 15.41
CA GLN A 302 1.21 -13.75 16.46
C GLN A 302 -0.17 -14.38 16.31
N ILE A 303 -1.05 -13.84 15.45
CA ILE A 303 -2.33 -14.46 15.12
C ILE A 303 -2.14 -15.86 14.51
N THR A 304 -1.04 -16.08 13.79
CA THR A 304 -0.67 -17.37 13.17
C THR A 304 0.39 -18.12 13.96
N SER A 305 0.63 -17.72 15.22
CA SER A 305 1.57 -18.42 16.10
C SER A 305 1.08 -19.84 16.43
N GLY A 306 2.01 -20.72 16.80
CA GLY A 306 1.70 -22.08 17.22
C GLY A 306 0.73 -22.12 18.41
N ILE A 307 0.85 -21.19 19.35
CA ILE A 307 -0.03 -21.08 20.53
C ILE A 307 -1.48 -20.80 20.10
N THR A 308 -1.69 -19.84 19.20
CA THR A 308 -3.03 -19.49 18.69
C THR A 308 -3.65 -20.66 17.92
N ILE A 309 -2.86 -21.33 17.08
CA ILE A 309 -3.30 -22.49 16.29
C ILE A 309 -3.71 -23.65 17.22
N VAL A 310 -2.88 -23.98 18.22
CA VAL A 310 -3.17 -25.04 19.19
C VAL A 310 -4.42 -24.68 20.00
N ALA A 311 -4.57 -23.43 20.42
CA ALA A 311 -5.77 -22.98 21.13
C ALA A 311 -7.06 -23.18 20.32
N LEU A 312 -7.04 -22.93 19.00
CA LEU A 312 -8.18 -23.22 18.13
C LEU A 312 -8.49 -24.71 18.10
N VAL A 313 -7.48 -25.55 17.84
CA VAL A 313 -7.63 -27.00 17.72
C VAL A 313 -8.19 -27.59 19.02
N LEU A 314 -7.62 -27.22 20.17
CA LEU A 314 -8.08 -27.67 21.48
C LEU A 314 -9.52 -27.23 21.77
N SER A 315 -9.88 -25.98 21.44
CA SER A 315 -11.25 -25.47 21.63
C SER A 315 -12.27 -26.27 20.82
N VAL A 316 -11.93 -26.60 19.57
CA VAL A 316 -12.81 -27.38 18.69
C VAL A 316 -12.87 -28.85 19.11
N PHE A 317 -11.75 -29.45 19.49
CA PHE A 317 -11.72 -30.82 20.02
C PHE A 317 -12.54 -30.95 21.30
N PHE A 318 -12.40 -29.99 22.22
CA PHE A 318 -13.21 -29.96 23.43
C PHE A 318 -14.71 -29.91 23.10
N LEU A 319 -15.13 -29.07 22.15
CA LEU A 319 -16.53 -29.02 21.71
C LEU A 319 -16.99 -30.33 21.06
N ALA A 320 -16.17 -30.93 20.21
CA ALA A 320 -16.50 -32.20 19.56
C ALA A 320 -16.67 -33.33 20.59
N ILE A 321 -15.80 -33.38 21.62
CA ILE A 321 -15.89 -34.36 22.71
C ILE A 321 -17.11 -34.07 23.60
N TYR A 322 -17.35 -32.82 23.98
CA TYR A 322 -18.47 -32.40 24.81
C TYR A 322 -19.82 -32.79 24.20
N TYR A 323 -20.00 -32.55 22.89
CA TYR A 323 -21.20 -32.95 22.15
C TYR A 323 -21.17 -34.40 21.64
N ARG A 324 -20.12 -35.17 21.98
CA ARG A 324 -19.91 -36.57 21.54
C ARG A 324 -20.00 -36.75 20.02
N ASP A 325 -19.52 -35.76 19.27
CA ASP A 325 -19.45 -35.77 17.81
C ASP A 325 -18.05 -36.20 17.33
N TRP A 326 -17.77 -37.51 17.44
CA TRP A 326 -16.51 -38.13 17.02
C TRP A 326 -16.15 -37.89 15.56
N ARG A 327 -17.14 -37.62 14.72
CA ARG A 327 -16.90 -37.33 13.32
C ARG A 327 -16.29 -35.94 13.13
N SER A 328 -16.84 -34.93 13.80
CA SER A 328 -16.24 -33.60 13.82
C SER A 328 -14.82 -33.66 14.37
N PHE A 329 -14.60 -34.42 15.43
CA PHE A 329 -13.26 -34.67 15.96
C PHE A 329 -12.31 -35.26 14.88
N ASN A 330 -12.69 -36.36 14.23
CA ASN A 330 -11.90 -37.01 13.19
C ASN A 330 -11.63 -36.11 11.98
N TYR A 331 -12.60 -35.26 11.59
CA TYR A 331 -12.43 -34.28 10.53
C TYR A 331 -11.32 -33.27 10.86
N TRP A 332 -11.41 -32.64 12.03
CA TRP A 332 -10.43 -31.63 12.45
C TRP A 332 -9.05 -32.26 12.67
N LEU A 333 -8.99 -33.51 13.17
CA LEU A 333 -7.76 -34.27 13.27
C LEU A 333 -7.15 -34.57 11.88
N SER A 334 -7.95 -35.05 10.92
CA SER A 334 -7.51 -35.29 9.55
C SER A 334 -7.01 -34.00 8.88
N LEU A 335 -7.67 -32.87 9.12
CA LEU A 335 -7.27 -31.57 8.60
C LEU A 335 -5.89 -31.15 9.13
N CYS A 336 -5.62 -31.37 10.42
CA CYS A 336 -4.30 -31.10 11.01
C CYS A 336 -3.21 -32.04 10.44
N LEU A 337 -3.49 -33.35 10.37
CA LEU A 337 -2.54 -34.35 9.88
C LEU A 337 -2.18 -34.15 8.40
N SER A 338 -3.18 -33.93 7.55
CA SER A 338 -2.95 -33.65 6.13
C SER A 338 -2.20 -32.35 5.90
N SER A 339 -2.52 -31.30 6.67
CA SER A 339 -1.79 -30.02 6.58
C SER A 339 -0.31 -30.21 6.94
N THR A 340 -0.02 -31.02 7.97
CA THR A 340 1.34 -31.38 8.36
C THR A 340 2.07 -32.15 7.27
N ALA A 341 1.47 -33.23 6.76
CA ALA A 341 2.07 -34.09 5.75
C ALA A 341 2.36 -33.32 4.44
N ILE A 342 1.41 -32.50 3.99
CA ILE A 342 1.57 -31.70 2.76
C ILE A 342 2.67 -30.65 2.94
N LEU A 343 2.72 -29.95 4.07
CA LEU A 343 3.76 -28.95 4.32
C LEU A 343 5.15 -29.57 4.42
N LEU A 344 5.29 -30.74 5.06
CA LEU A 344 6.54 -31.48 5.11
C LEU A 344 7.00 -31.91 3.71
N LEU A 345 6.08 -32.38 2.87
CA LEU A 345 6.38 -32.74 1.48
C LEU A 345 6.78 -31.53 0.64
N LEU A 346 6.02 -30.43 0.72
CA LEU A 346 6.31 -29.21 -0.04
C LEU A 346 7.64 -28.59 0.35
N HIS A 347 7.90 -28.48 1.66
CA HIS A 347 9.22 -28.07 2.12
C HIS A 347 10.26 -29.09 1.71
N GLY A 348 10.00 -30.39 1.73
CA GLY A 348 10.92 -31.41 1.21
C GLY A 348 11.39 -31.17 -0.23
N LEU A 349 10.48 -30.74 -1.11
CA LEU A 349 10.69 -30.62 -2.56
C LEU A 349 11.14 -29.24 -3.04
N ILE A 350 10.81 -28.16 -2.31
CA ILE A 350 10.96 -26.79 -2.80
C ILE A 350 12.08 -26.07 -2.05
N ASP A 351 13.21 -25.86 -2.73
CA ASP A 351 14.30 -25.03 -2.23
C ASP A 351 14.07 -23.55 -2.61
N SER A 352 13.51 -22.79 -1.67
CA SER A 352 13.31 -21.34 -1.80
C SER A 352 14.07 -20.58 -0.71
N PRO A 353 15.06 -19.73 -1.05
CA PRO A 353 15.81 -18.96 -0.07
C PRO A 353 14.95 -17.84 0.51
N ARG A 354 15.13 -17.53 1.80
CA ARG A 354 14.46 -16.37 2.44
C ARG A 354 15.10 -15.04 2.02
N PRO A 355 14.37 -13.91 2.11
CA PRO A 355 14.97 -12.59 1.96
C PRO A 355 16.11 -12.37 2.96
N GLN A 356 17.16 -11.66 2.53
CA GLN A 356 18.32 -11.32 3.36
C GLN A 356 18.19 -9.90 3.95
N GLY A 357 18.95 -9.62 5.01
CA GLY A 357 19.04 -8.27 5.60
C GLY A 357 18.42 -8.13 6.99
N LEU A 358 18.02 -9.23 7.64
CA LEU A 358 17.59 -9.28 9.04
C LEU A 358 18.70 -9.81 9.94
N TRP A 359 18.65 -9.44 11.23
CA TRP A 359 19.62 -9.87 12.24
C TRP A 359 19.63 -11.38 12.47
N ALA A 360 18.44 -11.99 12.54
CA ALA A 360 18.30 -13.43 12.71
C ALA A 360 17.60 -14.04 11.49
N THR A 361 18.35 -14.30 10.42
CA THR A 361 17.82 -15.09 9.30
C THR A 361 17.72 -16.56 9.74
N GLN A 362 16.52 -17.06 9.94
CA GLN A 362 16.33 -18.49 10.20
C GLN A 362 16.83 -19.30 8.99
N PRO A 363 17.71 -20.29 9.18
CA PRO A 363 18.09 -21.19 8.10
C PRO A 363 16.87 -22.01 7.71
N GLY A 364 16.56 -22.06 6.41
CA GLY A 364 15.49 -22.92 5.91
C GLY A 364 14.76 -22.37 4.70
N ARG A 365 13.79 -23.17 4.27
CA ARG A 365 12.98 -22.94 3.07
C ARG A 365 11.88 -21.91 3.38
N SER A 366 11.67 -20.98 2.45
CA SER A 366 10.72 -19.87 2.61
C SER A 366 9.30 -20.25 2.19
N PHE A 367 9.15 -21.11 1.18
CA PHE A 367 7.89 -21.36 0.48
C PHE A 367 7.29 -22.75 0.78
N PRO A 368 5.99 -22.87 1.04
CA PRO A 368 5.08 -21.81 1.50
C PRO A 368 5.27 -21.51 3.00
N LEU A 369 4.67 -20.42 3.48
CA LEU A 369 4.73 -20.03 4.89
C LEU A 369 3.94 -21.01 5.79
N ILE A 370 4.63 -21.74 6.66
CA ILE A 370 4.06 -22.84 7.46
C ILE A 370 2.88 -22.37 8.33
N GLY A 371 3.12 -21.44 9.26
CA GLY A 371 2.11 -21.01 10.24
C GLY A 371 0.85 -20.43 9.59
N LEU A 372 1.02 -19.67 8.51
CA LEU A 372 -0.08 -19.10 7.75
C LEU A 372 -0.85 -20.15 6.96
N THR A 373 -0.19 -21.17 6.41
CA THR A 373 -0.87 -22.27 5.71
C THR A 373 -1.79 -23.04 6.66
N TYR A 374 -1.32 -23.37 7.87
CA TYR A 374 -2.16 -23.97 8.91
C TYR A 374 -3.31 -23.08 9.32
N ALA A 375 -3.02 -21.81 9.63
CA ALA A 375 -4.04 -20.87 10.05
C ALA A 375 -5.09 -20.66 8.95
N ALA A 376 -4.67 -20.57 7.68
CA ALA A 376 -5.57 -20.46 6.54
C ALA A 376 -6.48 -21.68 6.43
N ALA A 377 -5.95 -22.91 6.59
CA ALA A 377 -6.76 -24.13 6.56
C ALA A 377 -7.77 -24.19 7.73
N LEU A 378 -7.31 -23.94 8.96
CA LEU A 378 -8.11 -24.07 10.17
C LEU A 378 -9.11 -22.93 10.34
N PHE A 379 -8.71 -21.68 10.09
CA PHE A 379 -9.62 -20.54 10.20
C PHE A 379 -10.66 -20.58 9.09
N ALA A 380 -10.30 -20.99 7.87
CA ALA A 380 -11.28 -21.19 6.81
C ALA A 380 -12.30 -22.29 7.18
N ALA A 381 -11.83 -23.42 7.71
CA ALA A 381 -12.71 -24.50 8.17
C ALA A 381 -13.65 -24.02 9.27
N PHE A 382 -13.15 -23.21 10.21
CA PHE A 382 -13.96 -22.63 11.28
C PHE A 382 -14.98 -21.61 10.74
N MET A 383 -14.58 -20.77 9.80
CA MET A 383 -15.49 -19.82 9.14
C MET A 383 -16.59 -20.53 8.34
N PHE A 384 -16.27 -21.63 7.65
CA PHE A 384 -17.27 -22.47 6.98
C PHE A 384 -18.23 -23.12 7.99
N PHE A 385 -17.70 -23.65 9.10
CA PHE A 385 -18.52 -24.17 10.20
C PHE A 385 -19.51 -23.12 10.73
N ILE A 386 -19.04 -21.90 11.02
CA ILE A 386 -19.90 -20.80 11.47
C ILE A 386 -20.96 -20.46 10.42
N ASN A 387 -20.58 -20.43 9.14
CA ASN A 387 -21.48 -20.06 8.06
C ASN A 387 -22.60 -21.07 7.83
N THR A 388 -22.33 -22.35 8.06
CA THR A 388 -23.31 -23.42 7.85
C THR A 388 -24.21 -23.61 9.07
N TYR A 389 -23.65 -23.57 10.29
CA TYR A 389 -24.38 -24.00 11.50
C TYR A 389 -24.71 -22.88 12.48
N CYS A 390 -24.14 -21.68 12.33
CA CYS A 390 -24.19 -20.62 13.36
C CYS A 390 -24.57 -19.25 12.75
N VAL A 391 -25.61 -19.18 11.93
CA VAL A 391 -25.93 -17.95 11.16
C VAL A 391 -26.59 -16.89 12.04
N THR A 392 -25.79 -15.94 12.53
CA THR A 392 -26.26 -14.76 13.29
C THR A 392 -25.49 -13.50 12.87
N LEU A 393 -26.01 -12.31 13.19
CA LEU A 393 -25.31 -11.03 12.94
C LEU A 393 -23.95 -10.99 13.64
N LEU A 394 -23.90 -11.42 14.90
CA LEU A 394 -22.67 -11.48 15.71
C LEU A 394 -21.61 -12.39 15.06
N ASN A 395 -22.04 -13.57 14.61
CA ASN A 395 -21.15 -14.53 13.96
C ASN A 395 -20.68 -14.07 12.57
N ARG A 396 -21.42 -13.17 11.92
CA ARG A 396 -20.92 -12.46 10.74
C ARG A 396 -19.72 -11.58 11.08
N PHE A 397 -19.76 -10.85 12.19
CA PHE A 397 -18.60 -10.07 12.66
C PHE A 397 -17.41 -10.97 13.02
N VAL A 398 -17.64 -12.10 13.70
CA VAL A 398 -16.56 -13.06 14.02
C VAL A 398 -15.84 -13.53 12.75
N LYS A 399 -16.58 -13.90 11.70
CA LYS A 399 -15.98 -14.28 10.41
C LYS A 399 -15.18 -13.15 9.77
N ILE A 400 -15.70 -11.91 9.80
CA ILE A 400 -14.98 -10.75 9.25
C ILE A 400 -13.68 -10.53 10.02
N ILE A 401 -13.71 -10.60 11.35
CA ILE A 401 -12.51 -10.44 12.19
C ILE A 401 -11.48 -11.52 11.89
N LEU A 402 -11.90 -12.79 11.79
CA LEU A 402 -11.00 -13.90 11.43
C LEU A 402 -10.40 -13.73 10.03
N ALA A 403 -11.21 -13.33 9.04
CA ALA A 403 -10.74 -13.12 7.67
C ALA A 403 -9.75 -11.95 7.58
N VAL A 404 -10.06 -10.81 8.20
CA VAL A 404 -9.17 -9.63 8.24
C VAL A 404 -7.91 -9.93 9.02
N GLY A 405 -8.01 -10.59 10.18
CA GLY A 405 -6.87 -10.99 10.99
C GLY A 405 -5.96 -11.95 10.24
N LEU A 406 -6.51 -12.95 9.54
CA LEU A 406 -5.76 -13.88 8.70
C LEU A 406 -5.04 -13.15 7.55
N PHE A 407 -5.74 -12.25 6.85
CA PHE A 407 -5.16 -11.44 5.76
C PHE A 407 -3.97 -10.59 6.25
N LEU A 408 -4.15 -9.88 7.36
CA LEU A 408 -3.11 -9.05 7.97
C LEU A 408 -1.93 -9.90 8.46
N ALA A 409 -2.20 -11.08 9.03
CA ALA A 409 -1.16 -11.97 9.52
C ALA A 409 -0.28 -12.56 8.42
N GLY A 410 -0.79 -12.75 7.19
CA GLY A 410 0.07 -13.11 6.07
C GLY A 410 0.77 -11.94 5.40
N PHE A 411 0.28 -10.70 5.57
CA PHE A 411 1.01 -9.51 5.13
C PHE A 411 2.18 -9.19 6.07
N ALA A 412 2.05 -9.50 7.37
CA ALA A 412 3.04 -9.16 8.40
C ALA A 412 4.47 -9.69 8.10
N PRO A 413 4.71 -10.98 7.77
CA PRO A 413 6.06 -11.48 7.44
C PRO A 413 6.65 -10.83 6.18
N VAL A 414 5.81 -10.46 5.21
CA VAL A 414 6.25 -9.79 3.98
C VAL A 414 6.72 -8.37 4.27
N TYR A 415 5.99 -7.66 5.15
CA TYR A 415 6.37 -6.33 5.63
C TYR A 415 7.65 -6.36 6.47
N LEU A 416 7.74 -7.29 7.44
CA LEU A 416 8.89 -7.43 8.32
C LEU A 416 10.14 -7.93 7.58
N GLY A 417 9.97 -8.56 6.42
CA GLY A 417 11.04 -8.99 5.53
C GLY A 417 11.49 -10.43 5.77
N ASP A 418 10.72 -11.25 6.49
CA ASP A 418 11.05 -12.65 6.79
C ASP A 418 10.82 -13.57 5.59
N ASN A 419 9.86 -13.21 4.75
CA ASN A 419 9.37 -14.03 3.65
C ASN A 419 9.01 -13.18 2.43
N TRP A 420 8.98 -13.83 1.27
CA TRP A 420 8.56 -13.21 0.03
C TRP A 420 7.04 -13.05 -0.04
N PHE A 421 6.58 -12.11 -0.86
CA PHE A 421 5.16 -11.92 -1.14
C PHE A 421 4.49 -13.22 -1.65
N THR A 422 5.21 -13.95 -2.51
CA THR A 422 4.73 -15.22 -3.09
C THR A 422 4.59 -16.33 -2.07
N ASP A 423 5.37 -16.32 -0.99
CA ASP A 423 5.29 -17.34 0.07
C ASP A 423 4.00 -17.21 0.86
N SER A 424 3.57 -15.97 1.10
CA SER A 424 2.29 -15.65 1.74
C SER A 424 1.12 -16.03 0.83
N LEU A 425 1.19 -15.68 -0.46
CA LEU A 425 0.18 -16.05 -1.44
C LEU A 425 0.05 -17.57 -1.59
N GLY A 426 1.18 -18.28 -1.67
CA GLY A 426 1.22 -19.74 -1.73
C GLY A 426 0.63 -20.38 -0.49
N ALA A 427 0.90 -19.85 0.70
CA ALA A 427 0.32 -20.33 1.95
C ALA A 427 -1.21 -20.20 2.01
N TYR A 428 -1.77 -19.07 1.54
CA TYR A 428 -3.22 -18.91 1.44
C TYR A 428 -3.84 -19.90 0.47
N LEU A 429 -3.28 -20.03 -0.74
CA LEU A 429 -3.81 -20.94 -1.76
C LEU A 429 -3.76 -22.39 -1.28
N CYS A 430 -2.61 -22.82 -0.74
CA CYS A 430 -2.42 -24.18 -0.22
C CYS A 430 -3.38 -24.48 0.96
N GLY A 431 -3.41 -23.60 1.97
CA GLY A 431 -4.26 -23.80 3.15
C GLY A 431 -5.74 -23.82 2.79
N PHE A 432 -6.16 -22.95 1.87
CA PHE A 432 -7.53 -22.92 1.38
C PHE A 432 -7.88 -24.19 0.57
N SER A 433 -6.99 -24.66 -0.31
CA SER A 433 -7.18 -25.94 -1.02
C SER A 433 -7.37 -27.11 -0.07
N ILE A 434 -6.53 -27.23 0.97
CA ILE A 434 -6.62 -28.28 1.98
C ILE A 434 -7.94 -28.19 2.75
N CYS A 435 -8.35 -26.98 3.15
CA CYS A 435 -9.63 -26.77 3.81
C CYS A 435 -10.81 -27.19 2.92
N LEU A 436 -10.83 -26.77 1.66
CA LEU A 436 -11.96 -27.01 0.76
C LEU A 436 -12.18 -28.50 0.52
N ILE A 437 -11.10 -29.26 0.24
CA ILE A 437 -11.24 -30.71 0.01
C ILE A 437 -11.74 -31.42 1.26
N HIS A 438 -11.26 -31.05 2.45
CA HIS A 438 -11.77 -31.61 3.70
C HIS A 438 -13.23 -31.23 3.91
N TRP A 439 -13.57 -29.95 3.69
CA TRP A 439 -14.92 -29.43 3.90
C TRP A 439 -15.95 -30.12 2.99
N LEU A 440 -15.58 -30.45 1.75
CA LEU A 440 -16.41 -31.24 0.82
C LEU A 440 -16.91 -32.54 1.47
N PHE A 441 -16.04 -33.27 2.16
CA PHE A 441 -16.38 -34.53 2.83
C PHE A 441 -17.12 -34.32 4.14
N TYR A 442 -16.75 -33.30 4.91
CA TYR A 442 -17.34 -33.04 6.22
C TYR A 442 -18.83 -32.74 6.15
N ARG A 443 -19.23 -31.83 5.26
CA ARG A 443 -20.62 -31.34 5.12
C ARG A 443 -21.63 -32.40 4.67
N ARG A 444 -21.18 -33.58 4.24
CA ARG A 444 -22.04 -34.60 3.64
C ARG A 444 -23.15 -35.06 4.59
N TYR A 445 -22.93 -34.91 5.90
CA TYR A 445 -23.90 -35.29 6.92
C TYR A 445 -23.95 -34.20 8.00
N ASN A 446 -25.05 -34.15 8.74
CA ASN A 446 -25.27 -33.16 9.79
C ASN A 446 -24.36 -33.40 11.01
N THR A 447 -23.82 -32.32 11.56
CA THR A 447 -23.11 -32.33 12.84
C THR A 447 -24.09 -32.45 14.01
N LYS A 448 -23.65 -33.06 15.10
CA LYS A 448 -24.40 -33.09 16.37
C LYS A 448 -24.12 -31.87 17.26
N ILE A 449 -23.18 -31.01 16.86
CA ILE A 449 -22.79 -29.83 17.63
C ILE A 449 -23.91 -28.79 17.54
N VAL A 450 -24.49 -28.45 18.70
CA VAL A 450 -25.50 -27.38 18.80
C VAL A 450 -24.79 -26.04 18.85
N CYS A 451 -25.01 -25.20 17.83
CA CYS A 451 -24.36 -23.90 17.78
C CYS A 451 -25.18 -22.82 18.49
N SER A 452 -24.63 -22.30 19.60
CA SER A 452 -25.19 -21.13 20.27
C SER A 452 -24.74 -19.84 19.58
N THR A 453 -25.55 -18.78 19.71
CA THR A 453 -25.23 -17.43 19.20
C THR A 453 -23.85 -16.93 19.65
N TYR A 454 -23.43 -17.28 20.87
CA TYR A 454 -22.18 -16.81 21.48
C TYR A 454 -21.02 -17.82 21.38
N GLY A 455 -21.25 -19.03 20.89
CA GLY A 455 -20.23 -20.08 20.81
C GLY A 455 -18.98 -19.65 20.03
N PRO A 456 -19.13 -19.19 18.76
CA PRO A 456 -18.01 -18.70 17.98
C PRO A 456 -17.31 -17.48 18.58
N LEU A 457 -18.06 -16.60 19.27
CA LEU A 457 -17.48 -15.45 19.97
C LEU A 457 -16.56 -15.89 21.11
N LYS A 458 -16.95 -16.90 21.91
CA LYS A 458 -16.11 -17.44 22.98
C LYS A 458 -14.79 -18.00 22.44
N ILE A 459 -14.85 -18.73 21.33
CA ILE A 459 -13.63 -19.23 20.66
C ILE A 459 -12.77 -18.05 20.18
N LEU A 460 -13.37 -17.03 19.57
CA LEU A 460 -12.63 -15.84 19.14
C LEU A 460 -11.91 -15.17 20.33
N VAL A 461 -12.56 -15.05 21.48
CA VAL A 461 -11.93 -14.51 22.71
C VAL A 461 -10.75 -15.38 23.15
N ILE A 462 -10.90 -16.71 23.12
CA ILE A 462 -9.80 -17.64 23.42
C ILE A 462 -8.63 -17.43 22.46
N LEU A 463 -8.88 -17.23 21.16
CA LEU A 463 -7.82 -16.97 20.19
C LEU A 463 -7.12 -15.63 20.42
N VAL A 464 -7.87 -14.58 20.80
CA VAL A 464 -7.30 -13.28 21.14
C VAL A 464 -6.44 -13.37 22.40
N LEU A 465 -6.88 -14.12 23.41
CA LEU A 465 -6.08 -14.35 24.62
C LEU A 465 -4.82 -15.18 24.30
N ALA A 466 -4.94 -16.21 23.47
CA ALA A 466 -3.82 -17.04 23.04
C ALA A 466 -2.77 -16.23 22.26
N SER A 467 -3.21 -15.35 21.35
CA SER A 467 -2.30 -14.48 20.61
C SER A 467 -1.67 -13.42 21.52
N LEU A 468 -2.41 -12.88 22.51
CA LEU A 468 -1.86 -11.98 23.52
C LEU A 468 -0.77 -12.67 24.35
N VAL A 469 -0.99 -13.91 24.77
CA VAL A 469 0.01 -14.71 25.49
C VAL A 469 1.25 -14.91 24.62
N ALA A 470 1.08 -15.25 23.34
CA ALA A 470 2.19 -15.40 22.39
C ALA A 470 3.01 -14.11 22.24
N VAL A 471 2.34 -12.95 22.16
CA VAL A 471 3.00 -11.64 22.15
C VAL A 471 3.79 -11.45 23.44
N ILE A 472 3.18 -11.60 24.62
CA ILE A 472 3.84 -11.36 25.90
C ILE A 472 5.07 -12.25 26.07
N SER A 473 4.98 -13.53 25.68
CA SER A 473 6.09 -14.47 25.78
C SER A 473 7.23 -14.18 24.80
N GLY A 474 6.92 -13.74 23.57
CA GLY A 474 7.87 -13.70 22.45
C GLY A 474 8.24 -12.32 21.91
N TYR A 475 7.66 -11.24 22.44
CA TYR A 475 7.78 -9.91 21.82
C TYR A 475 9.23 -9.40 21.80
N ARG A 476 9.98 -9.52 22.90
CA ARG A 476 11.36 -9.02 22.97
C ARG A 476 12.28 -9.73 21.99
N GLU A 477 12.13 -11.04 21.85
CA GLU A 477 12.90 -11.84 20.90
C GLU A 477 12.51 -11.51 19.46
N SER A 478 11.20 -11.42 19.20
CA SER A 478 10.67 -11.01 17.89
C SER A 478 11.20 -9.63 17.48
N VAL A 479 11.16 -8.63 18.35
CA VAL A 479 11.68 -7.29 18.04
C VAL A 479 13.17 -7.31 17.67
N ARG A 480 13.98 -8.18 18.31
CA ARG A 480 15.40 -8.33 17.99
C ARG A 480 15.60 -9.05 16.66
N ALA A 481 14.85 -10.13 16.41
CA ALA A 481 14.97 -10.93 15.18
C ALA A 481 14.67 -10.11 13.93
N HIS A 482 13.67 -9.24 13.98
CA HIS A 482 13.25 -8.39 12.85
C HIS A 482 14.04 -7.07 12.75
N GLN A 483 15.09 -6.84 13.54
CA GLN A 483 15.95 -5.69 13.32
C GLN A 483 16.71 -5.84 11.99
N PRO A 484 16.78 -4.78 11.17
CA PRO A 484 17.59 -4.80 9.96
C PRO A 484 19.07 -4.97 10.33
N TYR A 485 19.72 -5.96 9.74
CA TYR A 485 21.16 -6.17 9.86
C TYR A 485 21.89 -5.48 8.73
N LEU A 486 22.86 -4.66 9.11
CA LEU A 486 23.70 -3.91 8.19
C LEU A 486 25.15 -4.30 8.47
N ALA A 487 25.72 -5.11 7.57
CA ALA A 487 27.12 -5.51 7.64
C ALA A 487 28.02 -4.26 7.71
N GLN A 488 28.92 -4.25 8.69
CA GLN A 488 29.91 -3.18 8.86
C GLN A 488 31.24 -3.62 8.26
N TYR A 489 31.85 -2.75 7.46
CA TYR A 489 33.12 -3.01 6.79
C TYR A 489 34.18 -2.06 7.33
N VAL A 490 35.36 -2.58 7.64
CA VAL A 490 36.50 -1.77 8.12
C VAL A 490 37.58 -1.75 7.04
N LEU A 491 37.99 -0.55 6.63
CA LEU A 491 39.01 -0.29 5.62
C LEU A 491 40.23 0.41 6.25
N THR A 492 41.39 0.28 5.61
CA THR A 492 42.58 1.08 5.97
C THR A 492 42.55 2.42 5.24
N ASP A 493 43.08 3.46 5.89
CA ASP A 493 43.16 4.81 5.33
C ASP A 493 43.84 4.84 3.95
N GLN A 494 44.92 4.09 3.79
CA GLN A 494 45.66 4.00 2.52
C GLN A 494 44.84 3.34 1.41
N LEU A 495 44.11 2.26 1.74
CA LEU A 495 43.30 1.53 0.77
C LEU A 495 42.12 2.37 0.28
N TRP A 496 41.47 3.10 1.19
CA TRP A 496 40.39 4.03 0.84
C TRP A 496 40.90 5.24 0.05
N TRP A 497 42.00 5.87 0.48
CA TRP A 497 42.53 7.08 -0.16
C TRP A 497 43.12 6.83 -1.56
N ASN A 498 43.74 5.67 -1.76
CA ASN A 498 44.37 5.27 -3.02
C ASN A 498 43.49 4.37 -3.90
N GLN A 499 42.18 4.37 -3.67
CA GLN A 499 41.25 3.56 -4.46
C GLN A 499 41.27 3.95 -5.95
N THR A 500 41.60 3.01 -6.83
CA THR A 500 41.51 3.17 -8.30
C THR A 500 40.18 2.67 -8.84
N ARG A 501 39.50 1.82 -8.08
CA ARG A 501 38.12 1.38 -8.30
C ARG A 501 37.30 1.72 -7.05
N PRO A 502 36.05 2.16 -7.21
CA PRO A 502 35.21 2.53 -6.08
C PRO A 502 34.97 1.34 -5.15
N LEU A 503 35.40 1.48 -3.90
CA LEU A 503 35.26 0.46 -2.84
C LEU A 503 33.88 0.50 -2.18
N LEU A 504 33.25 1.68 -2.17
CA LEU A 504 31.93 1.91 -1.62
C LEU A 504 30.87 1.92 -2.74
N PRO A 505 29.58 1.71 -2.41
CA PRO A 505 28.51 1.76 -3.39
C PRO A 505 28.48 3.07 -4.18
N ILE A 506 28.48 2.97 -5.51
CA ILE A 506 28.48 4.12 -6.42
C ILE A 506 27.06 4.63 -6.66
N TYR A 507 26.09 3.73 -6.68
CA TYR A 507 24.73 4.04 -7.08
C TYR A 507 23.81 4.13 -5.87
N ARG A 508 22.96 5.14 -5.87
CA ARG A 508 21.77 5.20 -5.04
C ARG A 508 20.62 4.57 -5.81
N THR A 509 19.85 3.74 -5.13
CA THR A 509 18.64 3.12 -5.65
C THR A 509 17.40 3.85 -5.14
N ASN A 510 16.31 3.78 -5.91
CA ASN A 510 15.00 4.16 -5.41
C ASN A 510 14.44 3.06 -4.48
N ARG A 511 13.25 3.31 -3.92
CA ARG A 511 12.53 2.39 -3.02
C ARG A 511 12.19 1.03 -3.66
N ILE A 512 12.38 0.87 -4.96
CA ILE A 512 12.02 -0.33 -5.74
C ILE A 512 13.29 -1.01 -6.31
N GLY A 513 14.49 -0.47 -6.05
CA GLY A 513 15.77 -1.05 -6.47
C GLY A 513 16.39 -0.48 -7.75
N ASN A 514 15.72 0.43 -8.45
CA ASN A 514 16.25 1.05 -9.67
C ASN A 514 17.28 2.14 -9.34
N ARG A 515 18.37 2.19 -10.10
CA ARG A 515 19.43 3.19 -9.93
C ARG A 515 18.94 4.57 -10.35
N ILE A 516 19.06 5.56 -9.47
CA ILE A 516 18.53 6.93 -9.68
C ILE A 516 19.60 8.01 -9.64
N SER A 517 20.63 7.86 -8.82
CA SER A 517 21.73 8.82 -8.76
C SER A 517 23.02 8.13 -8.37
N ILE A 518 24.12 8.87 -8.43
CA ILE A 518 25.42 8.41 -7.95
C ILE A 518 25.80 9.10 -6.64
N PHE A 519 26.58 8.39 -5.83
CA PHE A 519 27.36 8.97 -4.75
C PHE A 519 28.67 9.49 -5.34
N ASN A 520 28.75 10.80 -5.51
CA ASN A 520 29.93 11.49 -6.04
C ASN A 520 30.81 12.11 -4.94
N ILE A 521 30.46 11.93 -3.66
CA ILE A 521 31.28 12.36 -2.52
C ILE A 521 31.48 11.21 -1.53
N GLN A 522 32.71 11.07 -1.03
CA GLN A 522 33.01 10.32 0.19
C GLN A 522 33.79 11.22 1.14
N TYR A 523 33.32 11.35 2.37
CA TYR A 523 33.93 12.19 3.38
C TYR A 523 34.32 11.39 4.63
N ALA A 524 35.56 11.54 5.08
CA ALA A 524 36.07 10.94 6.31
C ALA A 524 36.46 12.05 7.30
N GLY A 525 35.61 12.24 8.33
CA GLY A 525 35.80 13.26 9.36
C GLY A 525 34.49 13.60 10.07
N SER A 526 34.52 14.64 10.91
CA SER A 526 33.36 15.14 11.66
C SER A 526 32.37 15.88 10.78
N LEU A 527 31.13 15.39 10.73
CA LEU A 527 30.06 16.02 9.98
C LEU A 527 29.80 17.47 10.42
N THR A 528 30.07 17.81 11.68
CA THR A 528 29.95 19.17 12.21
C THR A 528 30.99 20.12 11.62
N SER A 529 32.23 19.66 11.43
CA SER A 529 33.30 20.45 10.81
C SER A 529 33.00 20.68 9.34
N PHE A 530 32.51 19.63 8.68
CA PHE A 530 32.08 19.67 7.29
C PHE A 530 30.91 20.63 7.05
N GLU A 531 29.88 20.56 7.90
CA GLU A 531 28.75 21.48 7.88
C GLU A 531 29.20 22.94 8.07
N ARG A 532 30.07 23.20 9.06
CA ARG A 532 30.59 24.54 9.33
C ARG A 532 31.35 25.12 8.14
N ALA A 533 32.28 24.36 7.56
CA ALA A 533 33.07 24.81 6.41
C ALA A 533 32.19 25.14 5.20
N LEU A 534 31.13 24.34 4.96
CA LEU A 534 30.14 24.62 3.92
C LEU A 534 29.33 25.88 4.24
N SER A 535 28.88 26.05 5.48
CA SER A 535 28.13 27.24 5.90
C SER A 535 28.93 28.52 5.82
N ASP A 536 30.22 28.49 6.16
CA ASP A 536 31.12 29.65 6.05
C ASP A 536 31.29 30.10 4.58
N PHE A 537 31.17 29.17 3.63
CA PHE A 537 31.16 29.45 2.19
C PHE A 537 29.79 29.90 1.65
N GLY A 538 28.74 29.88 2.47
CA GLY A 538 27.39 30.30 2.09
C GLY A 538 26.40 29.17 1.79
N TRP A 539 26.72 27.92 2.12
CA TRP A 539 25.73 26.83 2.07
C TRP A 539 24.76 26.90 3.24
N GLN A 540 23.46 26.77 2.96
CA GLN A 540 22.41 26.81 3.97
C GLN A 540 21.96 25.41 4.35
N ARG A 541 21.81 25.17 5.66
CA ARG A 541 21.28 23.91 6.17
C ARG A 541 19.77 23.89 6.07
N LEU A 542 19.25 22.72 5.71
CA LEU A 542 17.83 22.53 5.50
C LEU A 542 17.25 21.45 6.42
N ASP A 543 16.22 21.82 7.16
CA ASP A 543 15.53 20.93 8.09
C ASP A 543 14.46 20.09 7.37
N ASP A 544 14.74 18.79 7.26
CA ASP A 544 14.05 17.82 6.41
C ASP A 544 12.79 17.22 7.08
N SER A 545 11.95 18.07 7.68
CA SER A 545 10.74 17.63 8.36
C SER A 545 9.55 17.57 7.38
N LEU A 546 8.97 16.37 7.23
CA LEU A 546 7.77 16.14 6.39
C LEU A 546 6.62 17.11 6.73
N PHE A 547 6.47 17.42 8.01
CA PHE A 547 5.41 18.28 8.50
C PHE A 547 5.65 19.74 8.12
N THR A 548 6.89 20.25 8.27
CA THR A 548 7.25 21.62 7.87
C THR A 548 7.17 21.80 6.36
N SER A 549 7.65 20.84 5.57
CA SER A 549 7.53 20.89 4.10
C SER A 549 6.08 20.81 3.61
N LEU A 550 5.20 20.10 4.32
CA LEU A 550 3.76 20.11 4.01
C LEU A 550 3.11 21.44 4.40
N LEU A 551 3.47 22.00 5.55
CA LEU A 551 2.87 23.22 6.09
C LEU A 551 3.25 24.46 5.27
N THR A 552 4.51 24.55 4.81
CA THR A 552 4.97 25.61 3.89
C THR A 552 4.33 25.53 2.51
N LYS A 553 4.05 24.31 2.03
CA LYS A 553 3.34 24.10 0.75
C LYS A 553 1.85 24.41 0.85
N ILE A 554 1.23 24.15 2.01
CA ILE A 554 -0.16 24.53 2.32
C ILE A 554 -0.31 26.06 2.43
N SER A 555 0.70 26.77 2.94
CA SER A 555 0.66 28.23 3.11
C SER A 555 0.91 29.03 1.83
N GLY A 556 1.30 28.38 0.73
CA GLY A 556 1.47 29.02 -0.58
C GLY A 556 2.68 29.95 -0.68
N GLN A 557 3.65 29.87 0.24
CA GLN A 557 4.92 30.58 0.09
C GLN A 557 5.70 30.00 -1.09
N GLN A 558 5.77 30.76 -2.20
CA GLN A 558 6.55 30.41 -3.40
C GLN A 558 8.07 30.47 -3.21
N SER A 559 8.54 30.84 -2.01
CA SER A 559 9.93 31.22 -1.77
C SER A 559 10.49 30.48 -0.56
N ALA A 560 10.76 29.19 -0.74
CA ALA A 560 11.85 28.44 -0.11
C ALA A 560 11.72 26.96 -0.50
N GLU A 561 12.43 26.59 -1.57
CA GLU A 561 13.01 25.26 -1.80
C GLU A 561 12.02 24.08 -1.99
N GLU A 562 11.81 23.71 -3.26
CA GLU A 562 11.15 22.46 -3.70
C GLU A 562 12.00 21.23 -3.33
N LEU A 563 12.09 20.93 -2.04
CA LEU A 563 12.63 19.66 -1.58
C LEU A 563 11.70 18.51 -1.95
N PRO A 564 12.27 17.31 -2.17
CA PRO A 564 11.47 16.11 -2.23
C PRO A 564 10.65 15.92 -0.95
N LEU A 565 9.33 15.75 -1.07
CA LEU A 565 8.42 15.48 0.05
C LEU A 565 8.69 14.18 0.80
N MET A 566 9.53 13.30 0.30
CA MET A 566 10.00 12.07 0.90
C MET A 566 11.51 12.08 0.86
N ALA A 567 12.09 11.89 2.04
CA ALA A 567 13.53 11.75 2.18
C ALA A 567 14.07 10.67 1.23
N GLN A 568 15.11 11.05 0.50
CA GLN A 568 15.87 10.19 -0.39
C GLN A 568 16.66 9.17 0.45
N LEU A 569 16.25 7.90 0.45
CA LEU A 569 16.83 6.90 1.36
C LEU A 569 18.11 6.26 0.80
N TYR A 570 19.02 5.89 1.70
CA TYR A 570 20.11 4.95 1.46
C TYR A 570 20.12 3.91 2.58
N LEU A 571 20.04 2.61 2.24
CA LEU A 571 19.90 1.52 3.22
C LEU A 571 18.77 1.77 4.24
N ASN A 572 17.64 2.29 3.74
CA ASN A 572 16.48 2.72 4.54
C ASN A 572 16.78 3.81 5.60
N ARG A 573 17.89 4.52 5.49
CA ARG A 573 18.23 5.69 6.30
C ARG A 573 18.02 6.97 5.51
N LYS A 574 17.45 7.98 6.18
CA LYS A 574 17.37 9.35 5.68
C LYS A 574 18.78 9.97 5.59
N PRO A 575 18.98 10.98 4.74
CA PRO A 575 20.21 11.78 4.79
C PRO A 575 20.36 12.39 6.19
N VAL A 576 21.59 12.48 6.66
CA VAL A 576 21.94 13.06 7.97
C VAL A 576 22.16 14.56 7.83
N LEU A 577 22.62 15.02 6.66
CA LEU A 577 22.83 16.42 6.35
C LEU A 577 22.32 16.71 4.94
N ILE A 578 21.56 17.80 4.81
CA ILE A 578 21.16 18.39 3.53
C ILE A 578 21.56 19.86 3.56
N MET A 579 22.29 20.27 2.54
CA MET A 579 22.73 21.64 2.36
C MET A 579 22.35 22.12 0.97
N VAL A 580 21.96 23.38 0.88
CA VAL A 580 21.60 24.05 -0.37
C VAL A 580 22.56 25.22 -0.60
N TYR A 581 22.98 25.40 -1.85
CA TYR A 581 23.81 26.52 -2.26
C TYR A 581 23.26 27.15 -3.52
N GLU A 582 23.03 28.46 -3.47
CA GLU A 582 22.58 29.26 -4.60
C GLU A 582 23.78 30.03 -5.18
N PRO A 583 24.35 29.60 -6.32
CA PRO A 583 25.48 30.27 -6.92
C PRO A 583 25.07 31.61 -7.54
N ASN A 584 25.86 32.67 -7.30
CA ASN A 584 25.67 33.99 -7.90
C ASN A 584 25.98 34.04 -9.41
N ASP A 585 26.57 32.97 -9.97
CA ASP A 585 27.02 32.88 -11.37
C ASP A 585 25.89 32.53 -12.37
N GLY A 586 24.63 32.51 -11.93
CA GLY A 586 23.46 32.12 -12.74
C GLY A 586 23.26 30.60 -12.91
N ASN A 587 24.20 29.81 -12.38
CA ASN A 587 24.14 28.35 -12.33
C ASN A 587 22.95 27.86 -11.48
N PRO A 588 22.48 26.62 -11.70
CA PRO A 588 21.39 26.05 -10.90
C PRO A 588 21.79 25.91 -9.42
N ILE A 589 20.78 26.00 -8.54
CA ILE A 589 20.92 25.73 -7.11
C ILE A 589 21.53 24.36 -6.92
N GLN A 590 22.53 24.21 -6.06
CA GLN A 590 23.16 22.93 -5.77
C GLN A 590 22.56 22.34 -4.50
N ILE A 591 22.19 21.06 -4.55
CA ILE A 591 21.72 20.35 -3.36
C ILE A 591 22.70 19.24 -3.02
N LEU A 592 23.35 19.39 -1.88
CA LEU A 592 24.21 18.40 -1.26
C LEU A 592 23.39 17.57 -0.28
N ARG A 593 23.51 16.25 -0.38
CA ARG A 593 22.93 15.30 0.58
C ARG A 593 24.02 14.35 1.05
N ILE A 594 24.09 14.11 2.36
CA ILE A 594 25.05 13.22 2.99
C ILE A 594 24.31 12.14 3.78
N TRP A 595 24.74 10.89 3.62
CA TRP A 595 24.24 9.72 4.33
C TRP A 595 25.34 9.04 5.12
N ARG A 596 24.92 8.38 6.19
CA ARG A 596 25.78 7.49 6.97
C ARG A 596 26.01 6.17 6.22
N SER A 597 27.26 5.86 5.87
CA SER A 597 27.60 4.54 5.33
C SER A 597 27.81 3.49 6.44
N ASN A 598 27.98 2.23 6.03
CA ASN A 598 28.39 1.14 6.93
C ASN A 598 29.91 0.84 6.83
N TYR A 599 30.66 1.72 6.18
CA TYR A 599 32.11 1.60 6.04
C TYR A 599 32.80 2.48 7.06
N HIS A 600 33.82 1.93 7.71
CA HIS A 600 34.60 2.59 8.75
C HIS A 600 36.08 2.54 8.36
N LEU A 601 36.82 3.56 8.78
CA LEU A 601 38.27 3.56 8.68
C LEU A 601 38.86 3.07 10.00
N LYS A 602 39.93 2.27 9.95
CA LYS A 602 40.52 1.62 11.14
C LYS A 602 40.88 2.62 12.26
N ASN A 603 41.34 3.82 11.89
CA ASN A 603 41.83 4.84 12.82
C ASN A 603 40.79 5.94 13.13
N LEU A 604 39.60 5.86 12.57
CA LEU A 604 38.54 6.86 12.72
C LEU A 604 37.32 6.21 13.35
N ARG A 605 36.86 6.76 14.48
CA ARG A 605 35.64 6.28 15.16
C ARG A 605 34.38 6.54 14.33
N GLN A 606 34.41 7.56 13.49
CA GLN A 606 33.29 7.95 12.65
C GLN A 606 33.22 7.07 11.38
N PRO A 607 32.02 6.79 10.85
CA PRO A 607 31.88 6.13 9.56
C PRO A 607 32.37 7.05 8.43
N ILE A 608 32.70 6.45 7.29
CA ILE A 608 32.84 7.20 6.04
C ILE A 608 31.45 7.70 5.66
N TRP A 609 31.31 9.00 5.49
CA TRP A 609 30.10 9.63 5.00
C TRP A 609 30.06 9.51 3.47
N ILE A 610 28.90 9.17 2.91
CA ILE A 610 28.71 9.14 1.46
C ILE A 610 27.73 10.22 1.07
N GLY A 611 28.00 10.90 -0.05
CA GLY A 611 27.25 12.06 -0.46
C GLY A 611 26.94 12.10 -1.93
N SER A 612 25.92 12.89 -2.25
CA SER A 612 25.55 13.22 -3.61
C SER A 612 25.31 14.72 -3.73
N VAL A 613 25.94 15.37 -4.71
CA VAL A 613 25.65 16.76 -5.09
C VAL A 613 25.09 16.76 -6.48
N HIS A 614 23.93 17.39 -6.63
CA HIS A 614 23.27 17.53 -7.91
C HIS A 614 22.75 18.96 -8.11
N PRO A 615 22.78 19.45 -9.35
CA PRO A 615 22.17 20.72 -9.69
C PRO A 615 20.64 20.59 -9.66
N HIS A 616 19.99 21.65 -9.22
CA HIS A 616 18.55 21.81 -9.08
C HIS A 616 18.10 23.01 -9.93
N LYS A 617 17.92 22.75 -11.24
CA LYS A 617 16.99 23.47 -12.12
C LYS A 617 16.35 22.47 -13.07
N LEU A 618 15.01 22.52 -13.13
CA LEU A 618 14.25 22.02 -14.27
C LEU A 618 14.43 23.00 -15.43
N LEU A 619 15.23 22.66 -16.43
CA LEU A 619 15.20 23.35 -17.72
C LEU A 619 13.74 23.42 -18.19
N LYS A 620 13.22 24.62 -18.48
CA LYS A 620 11.89 24.76 -19.09
C LYS A 620 11.88 24.01 -20.43
N PRO A 621 10.77 23.39 -20.86
CA PRO A 621 10.73 22.64 -22.13
C PRO A 621 11.21 23.45 -23.34
N HIS A 622 11.00 24.77 -23.33
CA HIS A 622 11.44 25.67 -24.40
C HIS A 622 12.96 25.95 -24.36
N GLU A 623 13.57 26.07 -23.18
CA GLU A 623 15.03 26.25 -23.01
C GLU A 623 15.82 24.97 -23.34
N ARG A 624 15.13 23.81 -23.40
CA ARG A 624 15.74 22.53 -23.74
C ARG A 624 16.18 22.42 -25.20
N LYS A 625 15.57 23.19 -26.12
CA LYS A 625 16.00 23.22 -27.53
C LYS A 625 17.25 24.10 -27.73
N GLU A 626 17.42 25.15 -26.93
CA GLU A 626 18.59 26.04 -26.97
C GLU A 626 19.79 25.48 -26.16
N ALA A 627 19.53 24.71 -25.10
CA ALA A 627 20.60 24.06 -24.34
C ALA A 627 21.27 22.90 -25.10
N VAL A 628 20.55 22.24 -26.04
CA VAL A 628 21.10 21.14 -26.86
C VAL A 628 22.15 21.64 -27.86
N THR A 629 22.17 22.95 -28.19
CA THR A 629 23.22 23.54 -29.03
C THR A 629 24.49 23.94 -28.25
N ASN A 630 24.44 24.04 -26.92
CA ASN A 630 25.59 24.41 -26.09
C ASN A 630 26.15 23.20 -25.32
N VAL A 631 26.95 22.39 -26.02
CA VAL A 631 27.67 21.21 -25.51
C VAL A 631 28.77 21.59 -24.47
N ALA A 632 28.98 22.87 -24.17
CA ALA A 632 30.10 23.36 -23.35
C ALA A 632 29.84 23.49 -21.83
N SER A 633 28.66 23.13 -21.30
CA SER A 633 28.36 23.25 -19.87
C SER A 633 28.38 21.90 -19.14
N HIS A 634 29.56 21.45 -18.73
CA HIS A 634 29.66 20.39 -17.72
C HIS A 634 28.99 20.88 -16.42
N PRO A 635 28.18 20.06 -15.73
CA PRO A 635 27.53 20.49 -14.48
C PRO A 635 28.56 20.60 -13.34
N ILE A 636 29.04 21.83 -13.06
CA ILE A 636 30.11 22.27 -12.11
C ILE A 636 29.77 22.01 -10.62
N SER A 637 29.04 20.93 -10.32
CA SER A 637 28.40 20.72 -9.01
C SER A 637 29.42 20.36 -7.93
N LEU A 638 30.44 19.56 -8.27
CA LEU A 638 31.51 19.18 -7.32
C LEU A 638 32.48 20.32 -7.04
N PHE A 639 32.66 21.25 -7.99
CA PHE A 639 33.52 22.42 -7.81
C PHE A 639 33.04 23.30 -6.64
N TYR A 640 31.74 23.55 -6.53
CA TYR A 640 31.19 24.35 -5.42
C TYR A 640 31.44 23.72 -4.04
N VAL A 641 31.43 22.39 -3.95
CA VAL A 641 31.78 21.70 -2.70
C VAL A 641 33.29 21.70 -2.47
N SER A 642 34.09 21.48 -3.51
CA SER A 642 35.56 21.50 -3.43
C SER A 642 36.08 22.88 -3.00
N ALA A 643 35.51 23.96 -3.55
CA ALA A 643 35.85 25.33 -3.23
C ALA A 643 35.53 25.71 -1.77
N ALA A 644 34.48 25.13 -1.20
CA ALA A 644 34.09 25.34 0.19
C ALA A 644 34.97 24.61 1.22
N LEU A 645 35.88 23.73 0.77
CA LEU A 645 36.65 22.83 1.64
C LEU A 645 38.19 22.98 1.49
N PRO A 646 38.76 24.20 1.45
CA PRO A 646 40.19 24.39 1.16
C PRO A 646 41.12 23.80 2.23
N GLU A 647 40.66 23.69 3.48
CA GLU A 647 41.44 23.14 4.60
C GLU A 647 41.43 21.61 4.68
N PHE A 648 40.58 20.96 3.87
CA PHE A 648 40.42 19.52 3.82
C PHE A 648 41.32 18.93 2.74
N LEU A 649 41.82 17.72 2.98
CA LEU A 649 42.52 16.97 1.94
C LEU A 649 41.49 16.48 0.92
N GLN A 650 41.72 16.78 -0.35
CA GLN A 650 40.81 16.43 -1.45
C GLN A 650 41.51 15.57 -2.52
N ARG A 651 40.78 14.63 -3.10
CA ARG A 651 41.24 13.83 -4.26
C ARG A 651 40.08 13.50 -5.18
N HIS A 652 40.29 13.64 -6.48
CA HIS A 652 39.33 13.26 -7.51
C HIS A 652 39.68 11.91 -8.12
N THR A 653 38.68 11.07 -8.37
CA THR A 653 38.83 9.77 -9.04
C THR A 653 37.69 9.58 -10.02
N SER A 654 37.94 9.03 -11.21
CA SER A 654 36.88 8.79 -12.20
C SER A 654 36.00 7.61 -11.79
N LEU A 655 34.69 7.75 -12.00
CA LEU A 655 33.70 6.71 -11.75
C LEU A 655 33.37 5.96 -13.06
N PRO A 656 33.36 4.61 -13.04
CA PRO A 656 32.92 3.83 -14.18
C PRO A 656 31.38 3.83 -14.30
N VAL A 657 30.81 4.96 -14.75
CA VAL A 657 29.37 5.10 -14.96
C VAL A 657 29.02 4.69 -16.39
N LYS A 658 28.42 3.51 -16.55
CA LYS A 658 27.94 2.99 -17.86
C LYS A 658 26.43 3.06 -18.04
N VAL A 659 25.68 3.44 -17.00
CA VAL A 659 24.21 3.37 -16.98
C VAL A 659 23.61 4.75 -17.17
N LYS A 660 22.55 4.85 -17.99
CA LYS A 660 21.79 6.08 -18.19
C LYS A 660 21.00 6.39 -16.91
N LEU A 661 21.35 7.50 -16.25
CA LEU A 661 20.71 7.96 -15.02
C LEU A 661 19.69 9.08 -15.31
N PRO A 662 18.64 9.23 -14.48
CA PRO A 662 17.65 10.30 -14.64
C PRO A 662 18.22 11.70 -14.37
N ILE A 663 19.30 11.79 -13.59
CA ILE A 663 20.01 13.03 -13.28
C ILE A 663 21.40 12.95 -13.94
N ALA A 664 21.77 13.98 -14.71
CA ALA A 664 23.12 14.10 -15.25
C ALA A 664 24.07 14.55 -14.13
N VAL A 665 25.09 13.75 -13.86
CA VAL A 665 26.08 14.02 -12.81
C VAL A 665 27.46 13.76 -13.40
N GLU A 666 28.45 14.55 -12.99
CA GLU A 666 29.84 14.31 -13.33
C GLU A 666 30.26 12.89 -12.89
N PRO A 667 30.88 12.07 -13.76
CA PRO A 667 31.33 10.74 -13.41
C PRO A 667 32.65 10.81 -12.62
N ILE A 668 32.68 11.63 -11.57
CA ILE A 668 33.82 11.87 -10.71
C ILE A 668 33.40 11.59 -9.27
N LEU A 669 34.29 10.94 -8.52
CA LEU A 669 34.21 10.75 -7.09
C LEU A 669 35.18 11.72 -6.41
N LEU A 670 34.65 12.59 -5.57
CA LEU A 670 35.41 13.47 -4.69
C LEU A 670 35.61 12.77 -3.34
N LEU A 671 36.87 12.49 -3.00
CA LEU A 671 37.29 12.00 -1.70
C LEU A 671 37.74 13.19 -0.87
N VAL A 672 37.14 13.36 0.31
CA VAL A 672 37.47 14.43 1.25
C VAL A 672 37.88 13.81 2.58
N LYS A 673 39.03 14.21 3.12
CA LYS A 673 39.50 13.79 4.43
C LYS A 673 39.77 15.02 5.29
N GLU A 674 39.23 15.03 6.50
CA GLU A 674 39.54 16.04 7.50
C GLU A 674 41.03 15.89 7.90
N SER A 675 41.77 17.00 7.82
CA SER A 675 43.15 17.03 8.26
C SER A 675 43.20 16.70 9.76
N PRO A 676 44.13 15.84 10.22
CA PRO A 676 44.29 15.65 11.65
C PRO A 676 44.60 17.01 12.26
N ILE A 677 43.73 17.45 13.18
CA ILE A 677 43.99 18.64 13.99
C ILE A 677 45.40 18.47 14.53
N LYS A 678 46.30 19.41 14.22
CA LYS A 678 47.55 19.51 14.97
C LYS A 678 47.10 19.75 16.41
N GLU A 679 47.08 18.71 17.23
CA GLU A 679 47.03 18.88 18.68
C GLU A 679 48.18 19.83 19.00
N GLY A 680 47.83 21.08 19.29
CA GLY A 680 48.77 22.09 19.71
C GLY A 680 49.50 21.55 20.92
N ARG A 681 50.83 21.57 20.82
CA ARG A 681 51.76 21.25 21.90
C ARG A 681 51.46 22.05 23.17
#